data_AF-A0A9E2XZW6-F1
#
_entry.id   AF-A0A9E2XZW6-F1
#
_cell.length_a   1.000
_cell.length_b   1.000
_cell.length_c   1.000
_cell.angle_alpha   90.00
_cell.angle_beta   90.00
_cell.angle_gamma   90.00
#
_symmetry.space_group_name_H-M   'P 1'
#
loop_
_entity.id
_entity.type
_entity.pdbx_description
1 polymer ?
#
loop_
_entity_poly.entity_id
_entity_poly.type
_entity_poly.pdbx_seq_one_letter_code
_entity_poly.pdbx_strand_id
1 'polypeptide(L)'
;FQYDDEDEVVLRGRARYVPRLTRWTAPAVLHDGTHETGFRLTLAQGRAQDGIDLQRIAVPRPAAREVAVRVRAAGVNFRDVLQRIGLLPEEAFEGGFAGATLGMEFAGEVIEVGDEVERFRPGDAVFGFGRDAFSSYLVAPAFALFEKPASMSFEEAATLPVAAMTVYYSLHHLARLQKGERILVQGAAGGVGLAAIQYAQSVGAEIFASAGSVEKRKFLRRLGAQHVVDSRSLAFADDILELTDGEGVDVVLNSIAGEAIHKGLSILRPYGRFVELGKRDFFANSKIGLQPFRNNIQFFGVDVDRLLIDRPSFCGQLFAELAPLLEQRIFVPLPHRVFPIARAAEAFRCMQHSRHIGKIVLAMDAGDHPAIVAATPETGLQLSRIASYLVTGGRGGFGLATSEWLVRKGARHLAVVGRSETTAPDAALALEHLRQNGVAVHEFIVDVADADQVARLIRRMQREMPPLRGIIHCAAVIQDSRLVNMTEANFHDVLRPKIAGAWNLHKETLDEKLDFFVMYSSATTLFGNEGQGNYVAANMYLEALADYRRGLGLPGLAVAWGAIGEVGHLARNPVVARMLGERLGVKLLAPAPALDRLEQAILSGVSQITLAELSWPRLAILPVIAKAPKFSLVREASDDAANEATGEDFEELRGHLARLPREEAISFAEQLLIKHVAGIVGLTPAKLAADQSLLDLGMDSLMLVELQMQLEKQSGIVISTLELMDTTTVAKLAQRIVDHVGTAPAIAPALTATAPAVDPDELEPSAAAAIIARMGQILEDDLDRVRGGTF
;
A
#
# COMPACT_ATOMS: atom_id res chain seq x y z
N PHE A 1 29.28 -29.03 7.14
CA PHE A 1 27.89 -28.67 7.44
C PHE A 1 27.89 -27.83 8.72
N GLN A 2 27.33 -26.62 8.68
CA GLN A 2 27.01 -25.87 9.90
C GLN A 2 25.68 -26.41 10.41
N TYR A 3 25.55 -26.61 11.72
CA TYR A 3 24.26 -26.88 12.35
C TYR A 3 23.56 -25.54 12.54
N ASP A 4 22.55 -25.28 11.71
CA ASP A 4 21.62 -24.15 11.83
C ASP A 4 20.18 -24.61 11.58
N ASP A 5 19.24 -23.71 11.80
CA ASP A 5 17.80 -23.99 11.73
C ASP A 5 17.25 -23.93 10.29
N GLU A 6 18.10 -24.07 9.27
CA GLU A 6 17.71 -23.95 7.86
C GLU A 6 17.09 -25.24 7.32
N ASP A 7 15.83 -25.17 6.92
CA ASP A 7 15.10 -26.31 6.34
C ASP A 7 15.49 -26.59 4.87
N GLU A 8 16.04 -25.60 4.16
CA GLU A 8 16.41 -25.69 2.75
C GLU A 8 17.81 -25.08 2.52
N VAL A 9 18.72 -25.83 1.88
CA VAL A 9 20.09 -25.39 1.61
C VAL A 9 20.47 -25.70 0.17
N VAL A 10 21.05 -24.72 -0.53
CA VAL A 10 21.58 -24.87 -1.88
C VAL A 10 23.10 -24.76 -1.85
N LEU A 11 23.78 -25.82 -2.28
CA LEU A 11 25.23 -25.85 -2.40
C LEU A 11 25.65 -25.55 -3.85
N ARG A 12 26.54 -24.58 -4.02
CA ARG A 12 27.13 -24.20 -5.32
C ARG A 12 28.63 -23.97 -5.18
N GLY A 13 29.42 -24.87 -5.74
CA GLY A 13 30.88 -24.85 -5.58
C GLY A 13 31.27 -24.95 -4.09
N ARG A 14 31.98 -23.93 -3.59
CA ARG A 14 32.35 -23.83 -2.16
C ARG A 14 31.37 -22.97 -1.34
N ALA A 15 30.35 -22.40 -1.96
CA ALA A 15 29.40 -21.52 -1.31
C ALA A 15 28.13 -22.27 -0.90
N ARG A 16 27.57 -21.86 0.24
CA ARG A 16 26.32 -22.33 0.81
C ARG A 16 25.30 -21.19 0.74
N TYR A 17 24.16 -21.44 0.13
CA TYR A 17 23.06 -20.49 0.00
C TYR A 17 21.83 -21.05 0.71
N VAL A 18 21.01 -20.15 1.22
CA VAL A 18 19.73 -20.46 1.86
C VAL A 18 18.64 -19.61 1.21
N PRO A 19 17.44 -20.16 0.97
CA PRO A 19 16.37 -19.39 0.36
C PRO A 19 15.78 -18.42 1.38
N ARG A 20 15.44 -17.22 0.89
CA ARG A 20 14.66 -16.24 1.63
C ARG A 20 13.59 -15.69 0.70
N LEU A 21 12.35 -15.72 1.16
CA LEU A 21 11.27 -15.11 0.44
C LEU A 21 11.33 -13.60 0.65
N THR A 22 11.39 -12.87 -0.46
CA THR A 22 11.35 -11.41 -0.47
C THR A 22 10.21 -10.95 -1.36
N ARG A 23 9.65 -9.78 -1.06
CA ARG A 23 8.74 -9.12 -2.00
C ARG A 23 9.56 -8.61 -3.19
N TRP A 24 9.16 -8.99 -4.41
CA TRP A 24 9.81 -8.47 -5.60
C TRP A 24 9.50 -6.98 -5.79
N THR A 25 10.53 -6.17 -6.00
CA THR A 25 10.46 -4.77 -6.41
C THR A 25 11.08 -4.62 -7.80
N ALA A 26 10.52 -3.73 -8.62
CA ALA A 26 11.13 -3.43 -9.92
C ALA A 26 12.57 -2.94 -9.69
N PRO A 27 13.52 -3.32 -10.58
CA PRO A 27 14.87 -2.80 -10.50
C PRO A 27 14.84 -1.28 -10.44
N ALA A 28 15.43 -0.74 -9.39
CA ALA A 28 15.49 0.67 -9.14
C ALA A 28 16.68 1.22 -9.94
N VAL A 29 16.44 2.13 -10.88
CA VAL A 29 17.48 2.72 -11.71
C VAL A 29 17.72 4.15 -11.24
N LEU A 30 18.99 4.53 -11.16
CA LEU A 30 19.37 5.92 -10.93
C LEU A 30 18.78 6.76 -12.06
N HIS A 31 17.96 7.75 -11.71
CA HIS A 31 17.56 8.75 -12.68
C HIS A 31 18.82 9.51 -13.10
N ASP A 32 19.16 9.42 -14.39
CA ASP A 32 20.42 9.91 -14.96
C ASP A 32 20.47 11.45 -15.09
N GLY A 33 19.41 12.15 -14.66
CA GLY A 33 19.27 13.60 -14.79
C GLY A 33 19.16 14.06 -16.23
N THR A 34 19.07 13.15 -17.21
CA THR A 34 18.94 13.51 -18.62
C THR A 34 17.51 14.00 -18.89
N HIS A 35 17.39 15.06 -19.69
CA HIS A 35 16.16 15.80 -19.94
C HIS A 35 15.07 15.03 -20.71
N GLU A 36 15.28 13.75 -21.02
CA GLU A 36 14.34 12.97 -21.83
C GLU A 36 13.17 12.44 -20.99
N THR A 37 13.35 12.20 -19.68
CA THR A 37 12.29 11.65 -18.82
C THR A 37 12.31 12.25 -17.41
N GLY A 38 11.14 12.36 -16.80
CA GLY A 38 10.95 12.85 -15.44
C GLY A 38 10.65 11.75 -14.43
N PHE A 39 10.39 12.15 -13.19
CA PHE A 39 9.86 11.27 -12.17
C PHE A 39 8.73 11.95 -11.37
N ARG A 40 7.92 11.12 -10.72
CA ARG A 40 6.86 11.55 -9.80
C ARG A 40 6.77 10.61 -8.61
N LEU A 41 6.56 11.19 -7.44
CA LEU A 41 6.25 10.49 -6.21
C LEU A 41 4.80 9.98 -6.20
N THR A 42 4.62 8.71 -5.88
CA THR A 42 3.32 8.04 -5.85
C THR A 42 3.13 7.31 -4.53
N LEU A 43 1.88 7.22 -4.06
CA LEU A 43 1.53 6.31 -2.98
C LEU A 43 1.63 4.89 -3.52
N ALA A 44 2.49 4.08 -2.91
CA ALA A 44 2.69 2.72 -3.36
C ALA A 44 1.41 1.92 -3.06
N GLN A 45 0.73 1.41 -4.10
CA GLN A 45 -0.30 0.39 -3.93
C GLN A 45 0.38 -0.93 -3.52
N GLY A 46 0.74 -1.00 -2.24
CA GLY A 46 1.48 -2.07 -1.58
C GLY A 46 2.85 -2.34 -2.17
N ARG A 47 3.88 -1.54 -1.89
CA ARG A 47 5.22 -1.77 -2.50
C ARG A 47 6.46 -1.16 -1.83
N ALA A 48 6.36 -0.12 -1.01
CA ALA A 48 7.53 0.41 -0.30
C ALA A 48 7.46 0.06 1.19
N GLN A 49 8.60 -0.22 1.83
CA GLN A 49 8.70 -0.33 3.30
C GLN A 49 8.01 0.86 3.99
N ASP A 50 8.02 2.02 3.33
CA ASP A 50 7.42 3.27 3.81
C ASP A 50 6.16 3.72 3.04
N GLY A 51 5.59 2.92 2.13
CA GLY A 51 4.34 3.28 1.41
C GLY A 51 4.41 4.39 0.34
N ILE A 52 5.61 4.81 -0.09
CA ILE A 52 5.83 5.82 -1.14
C ILE A 52 6.89 5.33 -2.14
N ASP A 53 6.69 5.56 -3.45
CA ASP A 53 7.62 5.17 -4.52
C ASP A 53 7.78 6.26 -5.60
N LEU A 54 8.92 6.29 -6.30
CA LEU A 54 9.18 7.18 -7.43
C LEU A 54 8.98 6.45 -8.76
N GLN A 55 8.04 6.95 -9.55
CA GLN A 55 7.73 6.44 -10.87
C GLN A 55 8.28 7.36 -11.95
N ARG A 56 8.83 6.75 -13.02
CA ARG A 56 9.23 7.47 -14.23
C ARG A 56 7.99 8.06 -14.92
N ILE A 57 8.11 9.29 -15.43
CA ILE A 57 7.08 9.97 -16.22
C ILE A 57 7.69 10.57 -17.49
N ALA A 58 6.89 10.72 -18.54
CA ALA A 58 7.26 11.56 -19.67
C ALA A 58 7.25 13.04 -19.25
N VAL A 59 8.09 13.87 -19.88
CA VAL A 59 8.04 15.32 -19.67
C VAL A 59 6.72 15.86 -20.24
N PRO A 60 5.84 16.47 -19.42
CA PRO A 60 4.53 16.92 -19.87
C PRO A 60 4.65 18.16 -20.77
N ARG A 61 3.74 18.28 -21.74
CA ARG A 61 3.61 19.47 -22.60
C ARG A 61 2.43 20.34 -22.13
N PRO A 62 2.56 21.68 -22.12
CA PRO A 62 1.49 22.56 -21.66
C PRO A 62 0.36 22.67 -22.69
N ALA A 63 -0.88 22.79 -22.23
CA ALA A 63 -1.98 23.30 -23.06
C ALA A 63 -1.86 24.82 -23.28
N ALA A 64 -2.74 25.39 -24.11
CA ALA A 64 -2.68 26.79 -24.56
C ALA A 64 -2.50 27.83 -23.43
N ARG A 65 -3.11 27.61 -22.25
CA ARG A 65 -3.07 28.54 -21.09
C ARG A 65 -2.24 28.03 -19.91
N GLU A 66 -1.39 27.04 -20.17
CA GLU A 66 -0.57 26.37 -19.16
C GLU A 66 0.92 26.62 -19.39
N VAL A 67 1.69 26.33 -18.36
CA VAL A 67 3.14 26.46 -18.31
C VAL A 67 3.71 25.14 -17.82
N ALA A 68 4.63 24.56 -18.59
CA ALA A 68 5.41 23.41 -18.15
C ALA A 68 6.61 23.88 -17.35
N VAL A 69 6.80 23.31 -16.16
CA VAL A 69 7.83 23.73 -15.21
C VAL A 69 8.68 22.53 -14.81
N ARG A 70 10.01 22.71 -14.86
CA ARG A 70 10.97 21.86 -14.17
C ARG A 70 10.99 22.22 -12.70
N VAL A 71 10.46 21.32 -11.87
CA VAL A 71 10.34 21.54 -10.43
C VAL A 71 11.71 21.37 -9.78
N ARG A 72 12.10 22.34 -8.94
CA ARG A 72 13.35 22.29 -8.16
C ARG A 72 13.08 21.96 -6.70
N ALA A 73 11.99 22.49 -6.16
CA ALA A 73 11.56 22.24 -4.78
C ALA A 73 10.02 22.22 -4.66
N ALA A 74 9.50 21.41 -3.75
CA ALA A 74 8.07 21.32 -3.48
C ALA A 74 7.75 21.32 -1.97
N GLY A 75 6.68 22.03 -1.59
CA GLY A 75 6.27 22.14 -0.19
C GLY A 75 5.36 21.00 0.25
N VAL A 76 5.69 20.35 1.37
CA VAL A 76 4.86 19.30 1.97
C VAL A 76 3.81 19.91 2.90
N ASN A 77 2.55 19.52 2.70
CA ASN A 77 1.39 20.00 3.44
C ASN A 77 0.76 18.87 4.28
N PHE A 78 0.03 19.26 5.33
CA PHE A 78 -0.60 18.28 6.22
C PHE A 78 -1.63 17.42 5.48
N ARG A 79 -2.24 17.98 4.43
CA ARG A 79 -3.08 17.28 3.44
C ARG A 79 -2.38 16.06 2.85
N ASP A 80 -1.12 16.18 2.44
CA ASP A 80 -0.37 15.09 1.79
C ASP A 80 -0.17 13.92 2.76
N VAL A 81 0.07 14.22 4.04
CA VAL A 81 0.20 13.21 5.10
C VAL A 81 -1.14 12.53 5.35
N LEU A 82 -2.24 13.29 5.50
CA LEU A 82 -3.58 12.73 5.71
C LEU A 82 -4.01 11.81 4.56
N GLN A 83 -3.65 12.17 3.33
CA GLN A 83 -3.88 11.34 2.16
C GLN A 83 -3.09 10.03 2.22
N ARG A 84 -1.81 10.08 2.62
CA ARG A 84 -0.97 8.89 2.75
C ARG A 84 -1.51 7.89 3.78
N ILE A 85 -1.97 8.37 4.93
CA ILE A 85 -2.44 7.51 6.04
C ILE A 85 -3.92 7.13 5.93
N GLY A 86 -4.62 7.57 4.88
CA GLY A 86 -6.02 7.20 4.64
C GLY A 86 -7.02 7.78 5.64
N LEU A 87 -6.68 8.88 6.32
CA LEU A 87 -7.56 9.52 7.32
C LEU A 87 -8.57 10.50 6.71
N LEU A 88 -8.51 10.77 5.40
CA LEU A 88 -9.49 11.57 4.68
C LEU A 88 -10.24 10.68 3.69
N PRO A 89 -11.57 10.83 3.59
CA PRO A 89 -12.37 10.04 2.66
C PRO A 89 -12.09 10.49 1.22
N GLU A 90 -12.33 9.64 0.21
CA GLU A 90 -11.99 9.93 -1.19
C GLU A 90 -12.64 11.23 -1.70
N GLU A 91 -13.86 11.53 -1.24
CA GLU A 91 -14.60 12.74 -1.60
C GLU A 91 -13.89 14.03 -1.16
N ALA A 92 -12.98 13.95 -0.18
CA ALA A 92 -12.18 15.09 0.25
C ALA A 92 -11.13 15.52 -0.80
N PHE A 93 -10.85 14.66 -1.78
CA PHE A 93 -9.85 14.86 -2.82
C PHE A 93 -10.46 15.03 -4.22
N GLU A 94 -11.59 14.38 -4.53
CA GLU A 94 -12.18 14.36 -5.88
C GLU A 94 -12.59 15.74 -6.44
N GLY A 95 -12.79 16.74 -5.58
CA GLY A 95 -13.19 18.10 -5.97
C GLY A 95 -12.14 19.21 -5.79
N GLY A 96 -10.91 18.89 -5.37
CA GLY A 96 -9.84 19.88 -5.14
C GLY A 96 -8.92 20.06 -6.34
N PHE A 97 -8.27 21.23 -6.45
CA PHE A 97 -7.29 21.54 -7.50
C PHE A 97 -6.21 20.47 -7.64
N ALA A 98 -5.62 20.04 -6.52
CA ALA A 98 -4.64 18.96 -6.52
C ALA A 98 -5.26 17.58 -6.81
N GLY A 99 -6.57 17.38 -6.62
CA GLY A 99 -7.22 16.07 -6.78
C GLY A 99 -6.65 15.02 -5.82
N ALA A 100 -6.74 13.74 -6.16
CA ALA A 100 -6.08 12.65 -5.42
C ALA A 100 -4.56 12.57 -5.66
N THR A 101 -3.89 13.66 -6.03
CA THR A 101 -2.43 13.69 -6.24
C THR A 101 -1.68 14.20 -5.01
N LEU A 102 -0.40 13.83 -4.91
CA LEU A 102 0.49 14.30 -3.84
C LEU A 102 1.22 15.58 -4.23
N GLY A 103 1.24 16.54 -3.30
CA GLY A 103 1.87 17.83 -3.48
C GLY A 103 0.99 18.82 -4.23
N MET A 104 0.92 20.05 -3.71
CA MET A 104 0.07 21.12 -4.25
C MET A 104 0.80 22.44 -4.49
N GLU A 105 2.05 22.58 -4.03
CA GLU A 105 2.86 23.79 -4.20
C GLU A 105 4.30 23.47 -4.54
N PHE A 106 4.90 24.31 -5.36
CA PHE A 106 6.26 24.11 -5.86
C PHE A 106 6.96 25.42 -6.21
N ALA A 107 8.26 25.31 -6.45
CA ALA A 107 9.08 26.32 -7.11
C ALA A 107 10.00 25.64 -8.14
N GLY A 108 10.20 26.28 -9.29
CA GLY A 108 10.93 25.70 -10.40
C GLY A 108 11.19 26.67 -11.55
N GLU A 109 11.58 26.13 -12.69
CA GLU A 109 11.95 26.90 -13.88
C GLU A 109 11.06 26.53 -15.06
N VAL A 110 10.54 27.54 -15.74
CA VAL A 110 9.70 27.35 -16.94
C VAL A 110 10.53 26.69 -18.04
N ILE A 111 10.00 25.62 -18.65
CA ILE A 111 10.63 24.93 -19.77
C ILE A 111 9.87 25.14 -21.09
N GLU A 112 8.55 25.29 -21.03
CA GLU A 112 7.67 25.50 -22.19
C GLU A 112 6.42 26.27 -21.73
N VAL A 113 5.85 27.08 -22.62
CA VAL A 113 4.62 27.86 -22.38
C VAL A 113 3.63 27.58 -23.49
N GLY A 114 2.34 27.52 -23.16
CA GLY A 114 1.27 27.42 -24.15
C GLY A 114 1.09 28.70 -24.97
N ASP A 115 0.48 28.57 -26.14
CA ASP A 115 0.37 29.65 -27.15
C ASP A 115 -0.41 30.90 -26.68
N GLU A 116 -1.24 30.80 -25.63
CA GLU A 116 -2.00 31.92 -25.05
C GLU A 116 -1.35 32.50 -23.77
N VAL A 117 -0.13 32.06 -23.41
CA VAL A 117 0.59 32.55 -22.23
C VAL A 117 1.63 33.60 -22.64
N GLU A 118 1.36 34.87 -22.32
CA GLU A 118 2.27 35.98 -22.62
C GLU A 118 3.20 36.36 -21.45
N ARG A 119 2.80 36.05 -20.21
CA ARG A 119 3.46 36.51 -18.99
C ARG A 119 4.81 35.85 -18.71
N PHE A 120 4.98 34.59 -19.12
CA PHE A 120 6.16 33.78 -18.79
C PHE A 120 6.88 33.32 -20.06
N ARG A 121 8.17 33.02 -19.93
CA ARG A 121 9.02 32.50 -20.99
C ARG A 121 9.89 31.35 -20.47
N PRO A 122 10.32 30.42 -21.33
CA PRO A 122 11.31 29.41 -20.96
C PRO A 122 12.55 30.04 -20.30
N GLY A 123 12.95 29.48 -19.15
CA GLY A 123 14.04 29.97 -18.30
C GLY A 123 13.59 30.82 -17.11
N ASP A 124 12.35 31.31 -17.07
CA ASP A 124 11.85 32.10 -15.94
C ASP A 124 11.77 31.25 -14.66
N ALA A 125 12.22 31.81 -13.55
CA ALA A 125 12.09 31.18 -12.24
C ALA A 125 10.72 31.51 -11.63
N VAL A 126 9.93 30.49 -11.33
CA VAL A 126 8.54 30.62 -10.87
C VAL A 126 8.27 29.79 -9.62
N PHE A 127 7.20 30.15 -8.91
CA PHE A 127 6.65 29.34 -7.82
C PHE A 127 5.13 29.52 -7.76
N GLY A 128 4.41 28.56 -7.20
CA GLY A 128 2.95 28.61 -7.18
C GLY A 128 2.30 27.27 -6.90
N PHE A 129 1.09 27.10 -7.44
CA PHE A 129 0.28 25.90 -7.26
C PHE A 129 0.35 25.01 -8.49
N GLY A 130 0.49 23.71 -8.25
CA GLY A 130 0.57 22.69 -9.30
C GLY A 130 0.03 21.37 -8.80
N ARG A 131 -0.56 20.60 -9.72
CA ARG A 131 -0.94 19.21 -9.46
C ARG A 131 0.30 18.34 -9.52
N ASP A 132 0.32 17.24 -8.77
CA ASP A 132 1.46 16.32 -8.72
C ASP A 132 2.78 17.05 -8.39
N ALA A 133 2.76 18.02 -7.46
CA ALA A 133 3.93 18.88 -7.21
C ALA A 133 5.17 18.10 -6.72
N PHE A 134 5.01 16.88 -6.22
CA PHE A 134 6.11 15.97 -5.91
C PHE A 134 6.60 15.22 -7.15
N SER A 135 6.91 15.96 -8.21
CA SER A 135 7.44 15.48 -9.48
C SER A 135 8.61 16.35 -9.93
N SER A 136 9.45 15.84 -10.82
CA SER A 136 10.53 16.63 -11.43
C SER A 136 10.03 17.59 -12.51
N TYR A 137 8.87 17.30 -13.10
CA TYR A 137 8.20 18.15 -14.09
C TYR A 137 6.68 18.10 -13.90
N LEU A 138 6.03 19.25 -14.06
CA LEU A 138 4.57 19.36 -14.06
C LEU A 138 4.10 20.45 -15.03
N VAL A 139 2.79 20.48 -15.28
CA VAL A 139 2.11 21.60 -15.93
C VAL A 139 1.21 22.31 -14.94
N ALA A 140 1.21 23.64 -14.97
CA ALA A 140 0.38 24.48 -14.12
C ALA A 140 -0.30 25.58 -14.95
N PRO A 141 -1.53 25.99 -14.61
CA PRO A 141 -2.18 27.10 -15.28
C PRO A 141 -1.44 28.40 -14.98
N ALA A 142 -1.25 29.25 -16.00
CA ALA A 142 -0.43 30.46 -15.87
C ALA A 142 -0.89 31.42 -14.76
N PHE A 143 -2.20 31.46 -14.46
CA PHE A 143 -2.74 32.31 -13.39
C PHE A 143 -2.31 31.85 -11.99
N ALA A 144 -1.92 30.59 -11.80
CA ALA A 144 -1.56 30.02 -10.51
C ALA A 144 -0.07 30.15 -10.17
N LEU A 145 0.67 30.92 -10.97
CA LEU A 145 2.11 31.10 -10.88
C LEU A 145 2.50 32.55 -10.55
N PHE A 146 3.58 32.66 -9.80
CA PHE A 146 4.28 33.88 -9.48
C PHE A 146 5.71 33.83 -10.01
N GLU A 147 6.25 34.99 -10.35
CA GLU A 147 7.69 35.15 -10.57
C GLU A 147 8.41 34.99 -9.23
N LYS A 148 9.42 34.13 -9.18
CA LYS A 148 10.21 33.92 -7.99
C LYS A 148 11.17 35.10 -7.80
N PRO A 149 11.12 35.83 -6.68
CA PRO A 149 12.12 36.86 -6.39
C PRO A 149 13.54 36.29 -6.48
N ALA A 150 14.45 37.05 -7.12
CA ALA A 150 15.84 36.63 -7.28
C ALA A 150 16.56 36.42 -5.93
N SER A 151 16.08 37.08 -4.86
CA SER A 151 16.61 36.97 -3.51
C SER A 151 16.26 35.68 -2.78
N MET A 152 15.34 34.86 -3.29
CA MET A 152 14.92 33.60 -2.66
C MET A 152 15.51 32.40 -3.38
N SER A 153 15.89 31.36 -2.66
CA SER A 153 16.11 30.03 -3.26
C SER A 153 14.79 29.41 -3.71
N PHE A 154 14.85 28.30 -4.48
CA PHE A 154 13.64 27.56 -4.83
C PHE A 154 12.99 26.92 -3.60
N GLU A 155 13.80 26.42 -2.66
CA GLU A 155 13.33 25.85 -1.40
C GLU A 155 12.61 26.88 -0.54
N GLU A 156 13.16 28.10 -0.45
CA GLU A 156 12.53 29.22 0.25
C GLU A 156 11.20 29.62 -0.38
N ALA A 157 11.15 29.75 -1.72
CA ALA A 157 9.94 30.11 -2.44
C ALA A 157 8.85 29.05 -2.32
N ALA A 158 9.20 27.76 -2.31
CA ALA A 158 8.26 26.65 -2.15
C ALA A 158 7.56 26.62 -0.78
N THR A 159 7.98 27.44 0.19
CA THR A 159 7.32 27.53 1.51
C THR A 159 6.06 28.41 1.51
N LEU A 160 5.86 29.23 0.47
CA LEU A 160 4.94 30.36 0.50
C LEU A 160 3.55 30.15 -0.11
N PRO A 161 3.36 29.50 -1.28
CA PRO A 161 2.10 29.57 -2.03
C PRO A 161 0.86 29.26 -1.20
N VAL A 162 0.81 28.08 -0.58
CA VAL A 162 -0.33 27.65 0.23
C VAL A 162 -0.46 28.50 1.48
N ALA A 163 0.65 28.77 2.17
CA ALA A 163 0.63 29.47 3.45
C ALA A 163 0.16 30.93 3.29
N ALA A 164 0.76 31.69 2.37
CA ALA A 164 0.44 33.08 2.14
C ALA A 164 -0.98 33.24 1.58
N MET A 165 -1.39 32.41 0.60
CA MET A 165 -2.74 32.48 0.03
C MET A 165 -3.82 32.15 1.07
N THR A 166 -3.61 31.09 1.87
CA THR A 166 -4.54 30.72 2.93
C THR A 166 -4.71 31.87 3.92
N VAL A 167 -3.60 32.42 4.42
CA VAL A 167 -3.63 33.50 5.41
C VAL A 167 -4.26 34.76 4.85
N TYR A 168 -3.88 35.16 3.64
CA TYR A 168 -4.40 36.39 3.05
C TYR A 168 -5.89 36.29 2.76
N TYR A 169 -6.35 35.18 2.18
CA TYR A 169 -7.78 34.93 1.98
C TYR A 169 -8.54 34.91 3.32
N SER A 170 -8.05 34.16 4.30
CA SER A 170 -8.68 34.01 5.61
C SER A 170 -8.74 35.31 6.42
N LEU A 171 -7.63 36.05 6.51
CA LEU A 171 -7.51 37.17 7.43
C LEU A 171 -7.81 38.53 6.76
N HIS A 172 -7.49 38.71 5.49
CA HIS A 172 -7.79 39.94 4.76
C HIS A 172 -9.24 39.95 4.25
N HIS A 173 -9.62 38.94 3.48
CA HIS A 173 -10.91 38.94 2.76
C HIS A 173 -12.08 38.50 3.64
N LEU A 174 -11.92 37.42 4.42
CA LEU A 174 -13.00 36.87 5.24
C LEU A 174 -13.09 37.53 6.61
N ALA A 175 -12.06 37.38 7.45
CA ALA A 175 -12.08 37.92 8.81
C ALA A 175 -11.87 39.44 8.84
N ARG A 176 -11.30 40.06 7.80
CA ARG A 176 -11.02 41.50 7.70
C ARG A 176 -10.32 42.03 8.95
N LEU A 177 -9.24 41.36 9.35
CA LEU A 177 -8.47 41.68 10.54
C LEU A 177 -8.03 43.15 10.53
N GLN A 178 -8.26 43.84 11.63
CA GLN A 178 -7.97 45.26 11.80
C GLN A 178 -6.87 45.49 12.84
N LYS A 179 -6.24 46.66 12.76
CA LYS A 179 -5.24 47.09 13.73
C LYS A 179 -5.85 47.15 15.14
N GLY A 180 -5.15 46.58 16.11
CA GLY A 180 -5.56 46.54 17.51
C GLY A 180 -6.52 45.41 17.89
N GLU A 181 -7.02 44.63 16.93
CA GLU A 181 -7.81 43.43 17.23
C GLU A 181 -6.94 42.30 17.77
N ARG A 182 -7.55 41.43 18.59
CA ARG A 182 -6.91 40.22 19.13
C ARG A 182 -7.17 39.02 18.23
N ILE A 183 -6.12 38.35 17.80
CA ILE A 183 -6.20 37.12 17.01
C ILE A 183 -5.58 35.93 17.76
N LEU A 184 -6.30 34.82 17.81
CA LEU A 184 -5.77 33.52 18.19
C LEU A 184 -5.39 32.70 16.95
N VAL A 185 -4.12 32.34 16.84
CA VAL A 185 -3.61 31.42 15.81
C VAL A 185 -3.35 30.05 16.44
N GLN A 186 -4.20 29.07 16.13
CA GLN A 186 -4.04 27.70 16.63
C GLN A 186 -3.01 26.93 15.81
N GLY A 187 -2.15 26.16 16.47
CA GLY A 187 -1.11 25.38 15.79
C GLY A 187 -0.04 26.27 15.12
N ALA A 188 0.24 27.43 15.72
CA ALA A 188 0.96 28.53 15.11
C ALA A 188 2.40 28.22 14.63
N ALA A 189 3.01 27.16 15.15
CA ALA A 189 4.37 26.76 14.76
C ALA A 189 4.45 26.04 13.40
N GLY A 190 3.32 25.77 12.73
CA GLY A 190 3.28 25.24 11.37
C GLY A 190 3.29 26.34 10.30
N GLY A 191 3.42 25.97 9.02
CA GLY A 191 3.58 26.94 7.93
C GLY A 191 2.50 28.04 7.85
N VAL A 192 1.22 27.67 7.86
CA VAL A 192 0.11 28.63 7.83
C VAL A 192 0.11 29.52 9.09
N GLY A 193 0.41 28.93 10.26
CA GLY A 193 0.47 29.65 11.52
C GLY A 193 1.56 30.74 11.54
N LEU A 194 2.75 30.41 11.02
CA LEU A 194 3.86 31.38 10.93
C LEU A 194 3.53 32.50 9.94
N ALA A 195 2.93 32.18 8.79
CA ALA A 195 2.46 33.19 7.84
C ALA A 195 1.35 34.07 8.44
N ALA A 196 0.47 33.51 9.28
CA ALA A 196 -0.58 34.26 9.97
C ALA A 196 0.00 35.27 10.96
N ILE A 197 1.06 34.90 11.69
CA ILE A 197 1.77 35.81 12.59
C ILE A 197 2.40 36.96 11.79
N GLN A 198 3.09 36.68 10.68
CA GLN A 198 3.69 37.71 9.83
C GLN A 198 2.63 38.73 9.35
N TYR A 199 1.49 38.24 8.85
CA TYR A 199 0.41 39.09 8.39
C TYR A 199 -0.23 39.89 9.53
N ALA A 200 -0.56 39.24 10.66
CA ALA A 200 -1.14 39.90 11.83
C ALA A 200 -0.23 41.01 12.40
N GLN A 201 1.09 40.81 12.38
CA GLN A 201 2.07 41.84 12.74
C GLN A 201 2.03 43.03 11.80
N SER A 202 1.96 42.80 10.48
CA SER A 202 1.87 43.90 9.50
C SER A 202 0.59 44.73 9.64
N VAL A 203 -0.51 44.09 10.08
CA VAL A 203 -1.78 44.77 10.37
C VAL A 203 -1.71 45.53 11.70
N GLY A 204 -0.88 45.07 12.64
CA GLY A 204 -0.79 45.61 14.00
C GLY A 204 -1.85 45.04 14.94
N ALA A 205 -2.17 43.75 14.79
CA ALA A 205 -3.04 43.00 15.70
C ALA A 205 -2.27 42.51 16.94
N GLU A 206 -3.00 42.25 18.03
CA GLU A 206 -2.47 41.57 19.22
C GLU A 206 -2.59 40.04 19.02
N ILE A 207 -1.48 39.31 19.17
CA ILE A 207 -1.36 37.92 18.73
C ILE A 207 -1.29 36.97 19.93
N PHE A 208 -2.28 36.10 19.99
CA PHE A 208 -2.31 34.89 20.79
C PHE A 208 -1.96 33.72 19.88
N ALA A 209 -1.07 32.84 20.32
CA ALA A 209 -0.64 31.69 19.53
C ALA A 209 -0.62 30.41 20.36
N SER A 210 -0.91 29.27 19.75
CA SER A 210 -0.80 27.97 20.44
C SER A 210 0.22 27.05 19.78
N ALA A 211 0.92 26.26 20.60
CA ALA A 211 1.76 25.15 20.10
C ALA A 211 1.93 24.05 21.17
N GLY A 212 2.11 22.80 20.74
CA GLY A 212 2.09 21.64 21.64
C GLY A 212 3.39 21.37 22.42
N SER A 213 4.55 21.81 21.94
CA SER A 213 5.84 21.59 22.62
C SER A 213 6.41 22.90 23.19
N VAL A 214 7.16 22.81 24.28
CA VAL A 214 7.80 23.96 24.95
C VAL A 214 8.73 24.72 24.00
N GLU A 215 9.49 24.02 23.17
CA GLU A 215 10.43 24.59 22.19
C GLU A 215 9.70 25.45 21.16
N LYS A 216 8.63 24.92 20.56
CA LYS A 216 7.74 25.65 19.65
C LYS A 216 7.14 26.89 20.31
N ARG A 217 6.68 26.78 21.56
CA ARG A 217 6.14 27.93 22.29
C ARG A 217 7.19 29.02 22.54
N LYS A 218 8.43 28.65 22.88
CA LYS A 218 9.55 29.61 23.00
C LYS A 218 9.88 30.28 21.65
N PHE A 219 9.84 29.50 20.56
CA PHE A 219 10.05 30.02 19.21
C PHE A 219 9.00 31.08 18.83
N LEU A 220 7.72 30.81 19.07
CA LEU A 220 6.62 31.73 18.74
C LEU A 220 6.72 33.06 19.50
N ARG A 221 7.12 33.04 20.78
CA ARG A 221 7.36 34.28 21.55
C ARG A 221 8.47 35.13 20.93
N ARG A 222 9.55 34.50 20.46
CA ARG A 222 10.66 35.19 19.78
C ARG A 222 10.25 35.75 18.41
N LEU A 223 9.30 35.10 17.75
CA LEU A 223 8.74 35.57 16.48
C LEU A 223 7.79 36.77 16.68
N GLY A 224 7.44 37.11 17.91
CA GLY A 224 6.63 38.28 18.26
C GLY A 224 5.14 37.99 18.50
N ALA A 225 4.77 36.74 18.81
CA ALA A 225 3.49 36.46 19.46
C ALA A 225 3.56 36.89 20.94
N GLN A 226 2.68 37.81 21.35
CA GLN A 226 2.68 38.37 22.70
C GLN A 226 2.31 37.32 23.75
N HIS A 227 1.32 36.48 23.42
CA HIS A 227 0.77 35.47 24.32
C HIS A 227 0.85 34.09 23.67
N VAL A 228 1.36 33.09 24.41
CA VAL A 228 1.54 31.74 23.87
C VAL A 228 1.08 30.66 24.84
N VAL A 229 0.11 29.85 24.41
CA VAL A 229 -0.59 28.81 25.18
C VAL A 229 -0.34 27.40 24.62
N ASP A 230 -0.75 26.36 25.35
CA ASP A 230 -0.62 24.96 24.91
C ASP A 230 -1.72 24.56 23.93
N SER A 231 -1.35 24.04 22.75
CA SER A 231 -2.32 23.59 21.75
C SER A 231 -2.88 22.19 21.99
N ARG A 232 -2.32 21.42 22.94
CA ARG A 232 -2.74 20.04 23.26
C ARG A 232 -3.71 19.98 24.45
N SER A 233 -3.95 21.10 25.09
CA SER A 233 -4.86 21.21 26.23
C SER A 233 -6.04 22.09 25.86
N LEU A 234 -7.25 21.70 26.25
CA LEU A 234 -8.44 22.57 26.12
C LEU A 234 -8.42 23.77 27.08
N ALA A 235 -7.46 23.81 28.02
CA ALA A 235 -7.26 24.93 28.94
C ALA A 235 -6.85 26.22 28.23
N PHE A 236 -6.43 26.17 26.96
CA PHE A 236 -6.08 27.38 26.19
C PHE A 236 -7.19 28.44 26.23
N ALA A 237 -8.45 28.02 26.28
CA ALA A 237 -9.58 28.94 26.32
C ALA A 237 -9.64 29.70 27.64
N ASP A 238 -9.44 29.00 28.75
CA ASP A 238 -9.46 29.59 30.08
C ASP A 238 -8.22 30.48 30.28
N ASP A 239 -7.04 30.04 29.82
CA ASP A 239 -5.79 30.82 29.83
C ASP A 239 -5.95 32.14 29.06
N ILE A 240 -6.60 32.10 27.88
CA ILE A 240 -6.82 33.31 27.07
C ILE A 240 -7.82 34.25 27.75
N LEU A 241 -8.88 33.71 28.36
CA LEU A 241 -9.82 34.54 29.11
C LEU A 241 -9.13 35.20 30.31
N GLU A 242 -8.25 34.50 31.03
CA GLU A 242 -7.46 35.10 32.11
C GLU A 242 -6.54 36.22 31.58
N LEU A 243 -5.83 35.98 30.48
CA LEU A 243 -4.95 36.97 29.85
C LEU A 243 -5.67 38.18 29.25
N THR A 244 -6.99 38.09 29.09
CA THR A 244 -7.83 39.14 28.47
C THR A 244 -8.89 39.69 29.42
N ASP A 245 -8.75 39.46 30.73
CA ASP A 245 -9.71 39.89 31.76
C ASP A 245 -11.17 39.46 31.45
N GLY A 246 -11.32 38.27 30.86
CA GLY A 246 -12.60 37.68 30.47
C GLY A 246 -13.17 38.20 29.15
N GLU A 247 -12.48 39.09 28.43
CA GLU A 247 -12.99 39.64 27.17
C GLU A 247 -12.89 38.65 25.99
N GLY A 248 -11.82 37.86 25.92
CA GLY A 248 -11.55 36.97 24.80
C GLY A 248 -10.90 37.66 23.58
N VAL A 249 -11.10 37.09 22.39
CA VAL A 249 -10.44 37.47 21.12
C VAL A 249 -11.44 37.83 20.02
N ASP A 250 -10.99 38.64 19.04
CA ASP A 250 -11.81 39.08 17.91
C ASP A 250 -11.79 38.09 16.74
N VAL A 251 -10.66 37.42 16.53
CA VAL A 251 -10.48 36.44 15.45
C VAL A 251 -9.86 35.15 15.97
N VAL A 252 -10.37 34.00 15.55
CA VAL A 252 -9.73 32.70 15.76
C VAL A 252 -9.42 32.09 14.39
N LEU A 253 -8.14 31.86 14.11
CA LEU A 253 -7.68 31.04 12.99
C LEU A 253 -7.40 29.63 13.50
N ASN A 254 -8.34 28.71 13.26
CA ASN A 254 -8.30 27.37 13.79
C ASN A 254 -7.76 26.34 12.78
N SER A 255 -6.98 25.40 13.30
CA SER A 255 -6.49 24.22 12.58
C SER A 255 -6.56 22.93 13.43
N ILE A 256 -7.13 23.01 14.64
CA ILE A 256 -7.22 21.91 15.59
C ILE A 256 -8.65 21.39 15.62
N ALA A 257 -8.80 20.08 15.54
CA ALA A 257 -10.08 19.42 15.36
C ALA A 257 -10.77 19.06 16.70
N GLY A 258 -12.07 18.73 16.63
CA GLY A 258 -12.88 18.29 17.77
C GLY A 258 -13.25 19.41 18.77
N GLU A 259 -13.24 19.10 20.08
CA GLU A 259 -13.68 20.00 21.16
C GLU A 259 -12.96 21.37 21.20
N ALA A 260 -11.77 21.46 20.60
CA ALA A 260 -11.06 22.72 20.44
C ALA A 260 -11.88 23.77 19.65
N ILE A 261 -12.73 23.33 18.72
CA ILE A 261 -13.64 24.22 17.95
C ILE A 261 -14.64 24.89 18.89
N HIS A 262 -15.29 24.10 19.76
CA HIS A 262 -16.27 24.63 20.74
C HIS A 262 -15.62 25.60 21.72
N LYS A 263 -14.43 25.26 22.22
CA LYS A 263 -13.64 26.13 23.11
C LYS A 263 -13.19 27.42 22.41
N GLY A 264 -12.76 27.33 21.16
CA GLY A 264 -12.43 28.49 20.35
C GLY A 264 -13.63 29.41 20.08
N LEU A 265 -14.83 28.85 19.88
CA LEU A 265 -16.06 29.63 19.75
C LEU A 265 -16.47 30.33 21.06
N SER A 266 -16.21 29.72 22.22
CA SER A 266 -16.59 30.30 23.52
C SER A 266 -15.77 31.51 23.93
N ILE A 267 -14.58 31.70 23.35
CA ILE A 267 -13.68 32.82 23.67
C ILE A 267 -13.77 33.96 22.65
N LEU A 268 -14.71 33.90 21.70
CA LEU A 268 -14.94 34.99 20.76
C LEU A 268 -15.69 36.13 21.44
N ARG A 269 -15.16 37.34 21.26
CA ARG A 269 -15.87 38.59 21.55
C ARG A 269 -17.15 38.71 20.71
N PRO A 270 -18.12 39.53 21.14
CA PRO A 270 -19.21 39.93 20.27
C PRO A 270 -18.67 40.45 18.93
N TYR A 271 -19.32 40.04 17.82
CA TYR A 271 -18.90 40.30 16.44
C TYR A 271 -17.60 39.60 16.00
N GLY A 272 -17.08 38.67 16.81
CA GLY A 272 -15.87 37.92 16.51
C GLY A 272 -15.99 36.97 15.30
N ARG A 273 -14.86 36.59 14.73
CA ARG A 273 -14.77 35.79 13.49
C ARG A 273 -13.99 34.51 13.72
N PHE A 274 -14.64 33.38 13.49
CA PHE A 274 -14.02 32.07 13.52
C PHE A 274 -13.68 31.64 12.10
N VAL A 275 -12.42 31.29 11.84
CA VAL A 275 -11.95 30.78 10.55
C VAL A 275 -11.41 29.37 10.74
N GLU A 276 -12.13 28.38 10.23
CA GLU A 276 -11.79 26.96 10.30
C GLU A 276 -11.03 26.52 9.05
N LEU A 277 -9.84 25.97 9.24
CA LEU A 277 -9.00 25.40 8.17
C LEU A 277 -8.99 23.85 8.19
N GLY A 278 -9.42 23.22 9.28
CA GLY A 278 -9.37 21.78 9.48
C GLY A 278 -10.43 21.04 8.68
N LYS A 279 -10.00 20.11 7.82
CA LYS A 279 -10.93 19.31 6.99
C LYS A 279 -11.63 18.19 7.76
N ARG A 280 -11.04 17.67 8.83
CA ARG A 280 -11.55 16.47 9.54
C ARG A 280 -13.00 16.65 10.00
N ASP A 281 -13.30 17.75 10.69
CA ASP A 281 -14.64 18.03 11.21
C ASP A 281 -15.65 18.40 10.12
N PHE A 282 -15.20 18.98 8.99
CA PHE A 282 -16.07 19.22 7.83
C PHE A 282 -16.62 17.91 7.26
N PHE A 283 -15.76 16.91 7.05
CA PHE A 283 -16.16 15.62 6.48
C PHE A 283 -16.81 14.69 7.51
N ALA A 284 -16.51 14.86 8.80
CA ALA A 284 -17.19 14.15 9.89
C ALA A 284 -18.60 14.70 10.19
N ASN A 285 -18.98 15.83 9.58
CA ASN A 285 -20.23 16.54 9.86
C ASN A 285 -20.42 16.83 11.36
N SER A 286 -19.34 17.29 12.01
CA SER A 286 -19.35 17.66 13.43
C SER A 286 -20.35 18.78 13.68
N LYS A 287 -21.14 18.67 14.75
CA LYS A 287 -22.23 19.62 15.05
C LYS A 287 -21.71 20.85 15.77
N ILE A 288 -22.03 22.03 15.25
CA ILE A 288 -21.77 23.31 15.92
C ILE A 288 -23.08 23.83 16.53
N GLY A 289 -23.05 24.14 17.84
CA GLY A 289 -24.20 24.73 18.53
C GLY A 289 -24.44 26.18 18.10
N LEU A 290 -25.71 26.57 17.94
CA LEU A 290 -26.08 27.93 17.51
C LEU A 290 -26.03 28.98 18.63
N GLN A 291 -25.93 28.57 19.90
CA GLN A 291 -25.96 29.50 21.04
C GLN A 291 -24.89 30.62 20.98
N PRO A 292 -23.62 30.37 20.61
CA PRO A 292 -22.61 31.43 20.51
C PRO A 292 -22.94 32.52 19.48
N PHE A 293 -23.72 32.20 18.44
CA PHE A 293 -24.11 33.14 17.38
C PHE A 293 -25.03 34.27 17.86
N ARG A 294 -25.60 34.17 19.07
CA ARG A 294 -26.32 35.29 19.71
C ARG A 294 -25.45 36.53 19.90
N ASN A 295 -24.12 36.36 19.90
CA ASN A 295 -23.14 37.43 20.02
C ASN A 295 -22.75 38.04 18.64
N ASN A 296 -23.52 37.78 17.58
CA ASN A 296 -23.24 38.23 16.21
C ASN A 296 -21.89 37.75 15.63
N ILE A 297 -21.38 36.63 16.14
CA ILE A 297 -20.15 36.04 15.61
C ILE A 297 -20.36 35.48 14.20
N GLN A 298 -19.27 35.35 13.44
CA GLN A 298 -19.26 34.71 12.13
C GLN A 298 -18.39 33.46 12.13
N PHE A 299 -18.76 32.47 11.32
CA PHE A 299 -18.00 31.24 11.13
C PHE A 299 -17.71 31.04 9.64
N PHE A 300 -16.43 30.88 9.29
CA PHE A 300 -15.96 30.66 7.93
C PHE A 300 -15.25 29.32 7.85
N GLY A 301 -15.73 28.42 6.99
CA GLY A 301 -14.97 27.24 6.56
C GLY A 301 -14.14 27.58 5.32
N VAL A 302 -12.84 27.28 5.33
CA VAL A 302 -11.92 27.64 4.25
C VAL A 302 -11.27 26.41 3.64
N ASP A 303 -11.34 26.30 2.32
CA ASP A 303 -10.63 25.31 1.52
C ASP A 303 -10.01 25.96 0.27
N VAL A 304 -8.73 26.31 0.36
CA VAL A 304 -7.99 26.94 -0.76
C VAL A 304 -7.84 26.00 -1.95
N ASP A 305 -7.82 24.68 -1.72
CA ASP A 305 -7.73 23.67 -2.78
C ASP A 305 -8.97 23.74 -3.71
N ARG A 306 -10.16 23.95 -3.13
CA ARG A 306 -11.39 24.17 -3.90
C ARG A 306 -11.48 25.56 -4.51
N LEU A 307 -10.99 26.59 -3.81
CA LEU A 307 -11.04 27.98 -4.27
C LEU A 307 -10.39 28.15 -5.66
N LEU A 308 -9.29 27.41 -5.91
CA LEU A 308 -8.58 27.40 -7.19
C LEU A 308 -9.40 26.84 -8.37
N ILE A 309 -10.30 25.89 -8.12
CA ILE A 309 -11.21 25.33 -9.13
C ILE A 309 -12.50 26.15 -9.23
N ASP A 310 -13.11 26.46 -8.09
CA ASP A 310 -14.46 27.01 -8.04
C ASP A 310 -14.46 28.50 -8.39
N ARG A 311 -13.36 29.23 -8.12
CA ARG A 311 -13.24 30.69 -8.37
C ARG A 311 -11.88 31.10 -8.97
N PRO A 312 -11.49 30.58 -10.14
CA PRO A 312 -10.17 30.81 -10.73
C PRO A 312 -9.89 32.29 -11.02
N SER A 313 -10.89 33.05 -11.48
CA SER A 313 -10.74 34.50 -11.71
C SER A 313 -10.47 35.28 -10.43
N PHE A 314 -11.09 34.88 -9.32
CA PHE A 314 -10.84 35.48 -8.01
C PHE A 314 -9.47 35.07 -7.46
N CYS A 315 -9.05 33.83 -7.66
CA CYS A 315 -7.67 33.41 -7.34
C CYS A 315 -6.65 34.25 -8.12
N GLY A 316 -6.88 34.52 -9.40
CA GLY A 316 -6.05 35.44 -10.18
C GLY A 316 -5.94 36.84 -9.56
N GLN A 317 -7.03 37.36 -8.99
CA GLN A 317 -7.03 38.64 -8.25
C GLN A 317 -6.25 38.53 -6.93
N LEU A 318 -6.48 37.47 -6.14
CA LEU A 318 -5.73 37.21 -4.89
C LEU A 318 -4.22 37.13 -5.15
N PHE A 319 -3.81 36.49 -6.24
CA PHE A 319 -2.42 36.40 -6.63
C PHE A 319 -1.84 37.77 -7.03
N ALA A 320 -2.60 38.58 -7.77
CA ALA A 320 -2.19 39.95 -8.08
C ALA A 320 -2.06 40.83 -6.82
N GLU A 321 -2.92 40.63 -5.82
CA GLU A 321 -2.86 41.33 -4.51
C GLU A 321 -1.70 40.83 -3.64
N LEU A 322 -1.33 39.54 -3.72
CA LEU A 322 -0.24 38.94 -2.94
C LEU A 322 1.16 39.35 -3.44
N ALA A 323 1.31 39.57 -4.74
CA ALA A 323 2.60 39.95 -5.34
C ALA A 323 3.26 41.17 -4.64
N PRO A 324 2.59 42.33 -4.45
CA PRO A 324 3.20 43.46 -3.75
C PRO A 324 3.51 43.18 -2.27
N LEU A 325 2.76 42.28 -1.61
CA LEU A 325 3.02 41.91 -0.21
C LEU A 325 4.31 41.10 -0.07
N LEU A 326 4.64 40.29 -1.07
CA LEU A 326 5.91 39.57 -1.15
C LEU A 326 7.07 40.54 -1.40
N GLU A 327 6.89 41.52 -2.28
CA GLU A 327 7.90 42.57 -2.56
C GLU A 327 8.17 43.44 -1.32
N GLN A 328 7.12 43.80 -0.58
CA GLN A 328 7.20 44.54 0.68
C GLN A 328 7.74 43.70 1.85
N ARG A 329 8.00 42.40 1.62
CA ARG A 329 8.46 41.44 2.63
C ARG A 329 7.52 41.32 3.83
N ILE A 330 6.22 41.47 3.59
CA ILE A 330 5.17 41.13 4.57
C ILE A 330 5.15 39.61 4.74
N PHE A 331 5.15 38.88 3.61
CA PHE A 331 5.42 37.45 3.61
C PHE A 331 6.88 37.19 3.28
N VAL A 332 7.58 36.53 4.18
CA VAL A 332 8.98 36.10 3.99
C VAL A 332 9.08 34.58 4.07
N PRO A 333 10.11 33.96 3.44
CA PRO A 333 10.28 32.51 3.47
C PRO A 333 10.16 31.96 4.88
N LEU A 334 9.36 30.91 5.02
CA LEU A 334 9.11 30.31 6.33
C LEU A 334 10.33 29.48 6.74
N PRO A 335 10.63 29.38 8.06
CA PRO A 335 11.55 28.37 8.57
C PRO A 335 11.19 27.01 7.99
N HIS A 336 12.15 26.30 7.44
CA HIS A 336 11.86 25.05 6.75
C HIS A 336 12.96 24.01 6.93
N ARG A 337 12.58 22.75 6.73
CA ARG A 337 13.49 21.62 6.70
C ARG A 337 13.45 20.98 5.31
N VAL A 338 14.60 20.92 4.66
CA VAL A 338 14.76 20.33 3.33
C VAL A 338 15.06 18.84 3.46
N PHE A 339 14.38 18.03 2.67
CA PHE A 339 14.70 16.63 2.45
C PHE A 339 14.90 16.38 0.95
N PRO A 340 15.89 15.58 0.53
CA PRO A 340 15.93 15.04 -0.82
C PRO A 340 14.63 14.29 -1.15
N ILE A 341 14.17 14.35 -2.40
CA ILE A 341 13.00 13.59 -2.85
C ILE A 341 13.17 12.07 -2.64
N ALA A 342 14.40 11.57 -2.77
CA ALA A 342 14.77 10.18 -2.45
C ALA A 342 14.50 9.79 -0.98
N ARG A 343 14.38 10.77 -0.08
CA ARG A 343 14.09 10.59 1.36
C ARG A 343 12.69 11.12 1.73
N ALA A 344 11.77 11.20 0.77
CA ALA A 344 10.42 11.69 1.00
C ALA A 344 9.69 10.96 2.14
N ALA A 345 9.89 9.65 2.30
CA ALA A 345 9.31 8.90 3.42
C ALA A 345 9.65 9.48 4.80
N GLU A 346 10.90 9.92 4.99
CA GLU A 346 11.34 10.58 6.21
C GLU A 346 10.72 11.96 6.40
N ALA A 347 10.56 12.73 5.31
CA ALA A 347 9.88 14.01 5.32
C ALA A 347 8.44 13.86 5.83
N PHE A 348 7.69 12.89 5.29
CA PHE A 348 6.33 12.58 5.74
C PHE A 348 6.31 12.09 7.19
N ARG A 349 7.23 11.21 7.62
CA ARG A 349 7.35 10.80 9.04
C ARG A 349 7.63 11.99 9.95
N CYS A 350 8.50 12.91 9.54
CA CYS A 350 8.80 14.12 10.30
C CYS A 350 7.56 15.01 10.46
N MET A 351 6.74 15.10 9.42
CA MET A 351 5.48 15.83 9.45
C MET A 351 4.44 15.16 10.35
N GLN A 352 4.22 13.86 10.19
CA GLN A 352 3.26 13.06 10.97
C GLN A 352 3.50 13.16 12.47
N HIS A 353 4.76 13.05 12.91
CA HIS A 353 5.13 13.19 14.32
C HIS A 353 5.17 14.65 14.82
N SER A 354 4.80 15.62 13.97
CA SER A 354 4.85 17.05 14.29
C SER A 354 6.22 17.53 14.79
N ARG A 355 7.32 16.93 14.31
CA ARG A 355 8.71 17.20 14.74
C ARG A 355 9.40 18.33 13.96
N HIS A 356 8.62 19.19 13.28
CA HIS A 356 9.11 20.31 12.49
C HIS A 356 8.57 21.65 13.00
N ILE A 357 9.29 22.73 12.70
CA ILE A 357 8.85 24.13 12.81
C ILE A 357 8.78 24.70 11.40
N GLY A 358 7.65 25.35 11.08
CA GLY A 358 7.39 25.93 9.77
C GLY A 358 7.06 24.88 8.70
N LYS A 359 7.83 24.84 7.61
CA LYS A 359 7.54 24.00 6.43
C LYS A 359 8.52 22.84 6.26
N ILE A 360 8.07 21.81 5.57
CA ILE A 360 8.95 20.74 5.05
C ILE A 360 8.98 20.91 3.54
N VAL A 361 10.17 20.82 2.96
CA VAL A 361 10.40 21.00 1.52
C VAL A 361 11.12 19.78 0.97
N LEU A 362 10.64 19.27 -0.17
CA LEU A 362 11.30 18.22 -0.93
C LEU A 362 12.12 18.86 -2.05
N ALA A 363 13.44 18.63 -2.04
CA ALA A 363 14.34 19.04 -3.12
C ALA A 363 14.42 17.94 -4.18
N MET A 364 14.18 18.30 -5.45
CA MET A 364 14.17 17.34 -6.56
C MET A 364 15.60 16.91 -6.93
N ASP A 365 16.55 17.84 -6.88
CA ASP A 365 17.97 17.61 -7.16
C ASP A 365 18.80 17.80 -5.88
N ALA A 366 19.17 16.72 -5.20
CA ALA A 366 19.89 16.78 -3.93
C ALA A 366 21.35 16.30 -3.99
N GLY A 367 21.96 16.23 -5.19
CA GLY A 367 23.36 15.86 -5.41
C GLY A 367 23.72 14.46 -4.91
N ASP A 368 24.01 14.33 -3.62
CA ASP A 368 24.41 13.09 -2.93
C ASP A 368 23.26 12.08 -2.73
N HIS A 369 22.03 12.49 -3.03
CA HIS A 369 20.83 11.65 -2.92
C HIS A 369 20.02 11.70 -4.22
N PRO A 370 20.52 11.07 -5.30
CA PRO A 370 19.81 11.04 -6.58
C PRO A 370 18.47 10.30 -6.46
N ALA A 371 17.49 10.74 -7.25
CA ALA A 371 16.22 10.05 -7.37
C ALA A 371 16.44 8.65 -7.95
N ILE A 372 15.92 7.64 -7.26
CA ILE A 372 15.91 6.26 -7.73
C ILE A 372 14.49 5.98 -8.20
N VAL A 373 14.32 5.68 -9.49
CA VAL A 373 13.02 5.44 -10.11
C VAL A 373 12.85 3.96 -10.43
N ALA A 374 11.63 3.45 -10.28
CA ALA A 374 11.31 2.12 -10.77
C ALA A 374 11.54 2.05 -12.30
N ALA A 375 12.31 1.07 -12.77
CA ALA A 375 12.44 0.73 -14.19
C ALA A 375 11.15 0.08 -14.70
N THR A 376 10.03 0.80 -14.64
CA THR A 376 8.80 0.35 -15.27
C THR A 376 8.84 0.85 -16.72
N PRO A 377 8.69 -0.01 -17.74
CA PRO A 377 8.57 0.45 -19.11
C PRO A 377 7.38 1.41 -19.24
N GLU A 378 7.58 2.52 -19.95
CA GLU A 378 6.59 3.60 -20.12
C GLU A 378 5.32 3.17 -20.87
N THR A 379 5.35 2.01 -21.51
CA THR A 379 4.22 1.44 -22.25
C THR A 379 3.91 0.04 -21.75
N GLY A 380 2.65 -0.24 -21.43
CA GLY A 380 2.18 -1.60 -21.16
C GLY A 380 2.48 -2.56 -22.32
N LEU A 381 2.39 -3.87 -22.07
CA LEU A 381 2.64 -4.92 -23.05
C LEU A 381 1.72 -4.75 -24.26
N GLN A 382 2.32 -4.46 -25.41
CA GLN A 382 1.62 -4.39 -26.70
C GLN A 382 2.01 -5.57 -27.56
N LEU A 383 1.02 -6.39 -27.90
CA LEU A 383 1.20 -7.59 -28.70
C LEU A 383 1.06 -7.27 -30.19
N SER A 384 1.95 -7.86 -30.99
CA SER A 384 1.92 -7.72 -32.44
C SER A 384 0.63 -8.31 -33.02
N ARG A 385 -0.04 -7.53 -33.86
CA ARG A 385 -1.25 -7.96 -34.57
C ARG A 385 -0.95 -8.99 -35.67
N ILE A 386 0.31 -9.09 -36.10
CA ILE A 386 0.77 -10.00 -37.17
C ILE A 386 1.57 -11.19 -36.62
N ALA A 387 1.38 -11.52 -35.35
CA ALA A 387 1.97 -12.68 -34.69
C ALA A 387 0.88 -13.59 -34.14
N SER A 388 1.24 -14.86 -33.89
CA SER A 388 0.37 -15.83 -33.21
C SER A 388 0.81 -16.09 -31.77
N TYR A 389 -0.18 -16.44 -30.94
CA TYR A 389 0.01 -16.72 -29.51
C TYR A 389 -0.68 -18.03 -29.13
N LEU A 390 0.06 -18.93 -28.47
CA LEU A 390 -0.40 -20.25 -28.05
C LEU A 390 -0.82 -20.24 -26.58
N VAL A 391 -2.01 -20.73 -26.26
CA VAL A 391 -2.47 -20.93 -24.88
C VAL A 391 -2.89 -22.39 -24.65
N THR A 392 -2.13 -23.12 -23.84
CA THR A 392 -2.51 -24.49 -23.43
C THR A 392 -3.48 -24.44 -22.26
N GLY A 393 -4.47 -25.33 -22.24
CA GLY A 393 -5.60 -25.20 -21.31
C GLY A 393 -6.46 -23.96 -21.59
N GLY A 394 -6.33 -23.34 -22.76
CA GLY A 394 -7.02 -22.09 -23.10
C GLY A 394 -8.52 -22.23 -23.37
N ARG A 395 -9.03 -23.47 -23.44
CA ARG A 395 -10.45 -23.78 -23.71
C ARG A 395 -11.35 -23.75 -22.45
N GLY A 396 -10.87 -23.20 -21.34
CA GLY A 396 -11.69 -23.01 -20.14
C GLY A 396 -10.95 -22.40 -18.95
N GLY A 397 -11.72 -22.01 -17.93
CA GLY A 397 -11.19 -21.49 -16.66
C GLY A 397 -10.25 -20.30 -16.83
N PHE A 398 -9.14 -20.30 -16.10
CA PHE A 398 -8.16 -19.22 -16.14
C PHE A 398 -7.38 -19.14 -17.47
N GLY A 399 -7.26 -20.25 -18.21
CA GLY A 399 -6.65 -20.24 -19.54
C GLY A 399 -7.49 -19.50 -20.59
N LEU A 400 -8.83 -19.58 -20.49
CA LEU A 400 -9.73 -18.80 -21.34
C LEU A 400 -9.63 -17.30 -21.03
N ALA A 401 -9.67 -16.93 -19.74
CA ALA A 401 -9.48 -15.54 -19.31
C ALA A 401 -8.12 -14.97 -19.77
N THR A 402 -7.08 -15.82 -19.78
CA THR A 402 -5.76 -15.47 -20.33
C THR A 402 -5.83 -15.20 -21.83
N SER A 403 -6.59 -15.99 -22.59
CA SER A 403 -6.77 -15.80 -24.04
C SER A 403 -7.47 -14.48 -24.36
N GLU A 404 -8.53 -14.14 -23.61
CA GLU A 404 -9.21 -12.85 -23.72
C GLU A 404 -8.29 -11.67 -23.38
N TRP A 405 -7.46 -11.81 -22.34
CA TRP A 405 -6.48 -10.81 -21.97
C TRP A 405 -5.43 -10.57 -23.05
N LEU A 406 -4.91 -11.62 -23.70
CA LEU A 406 -3.99 -11.46 -24.84
C LEU A 406 -4.62 -10.63 -25.96
N VAL A 407 -5.92 -10.82 -26.25
CA VAL A 407 -6.64 -10.01 -27.26
C VAL A 407 -6.74 -8.55 -26.84
N ARG A 408 -7.01 -8.27 -25.55
CA ARG A 408 -7.00 -6.91 -25.00
C ARG A 408 -5.62 -6.24 -25.13
N LYS A 409 -4.54 -7.02 -25.04
CA LYS A 409 -3.15 -6.56 -25.25
C LYS A 409 -2.76 -6.44 -26.73
N GLY A 410 -3.64 -6.77 -27.67
CA GLY A 410 -3.45 -6.54 -29.11
C GLY A 410 -3.34 -7.80 -29.96
N ALA A 411 -3.33 -9.00 -29.37
CA ALA A 411 -3.26 -10.24 -30.14
C ALA A 411 -4.43 -10.36 -31.13
N ARG A 412 -4.15 -10.85 -32.35
CA ARG A 412 -5.18 -11.10 -33.38
C ARG A 412 -5.18 -12.53 -33.92
N HIS A 413 -4.16 -13.33 -33.61
CA HIS A 413 -4.12 -14.75 -33.96
C HIS A 413 -3.86 -15.58 -32.69
N LEU A 414 -4.85 -16.38 -32.30
CA LEU A 414 -4.79 -17.22 -31.10
C LEU A 414 -4.86 -18.69 -31.48
N ALA A 415 -3.97 -19.48 -30.89
CA ALA A 415 -4.01 -20.95 -30.92
C ALA A 415 -4.37 -21.46 -29.52
N VAL A 416 -5.60 -21.93 -29.36
CA VAL A 416 -6.16 -22.36 -28.08
C VAL A 416 -6.16 -23.89 -28.02
N VAL A 417 -5.41 -24.45 -27.08
CA VAL A 417 -5.16 -25.90 -27.01
C VAL A 417 -5.86 -26.53 -25.81
N GLY A 418 -6.49 -27.68 -26.02
CA GLY A 418 -7.02 -28.52 -24.94
C GLY A 418 -7.14 -29.98 -25.37
N ARG A 419 -7.35 -30.88 -24.41
CA ARG A 419 -7.43 -32.33 -24.66
C ARG A 419 -8.83 -32.83 -25.00
N SER A 420 -9.88 -32.21 -24.44
CA SER A 420 -11.26 -32.64 -24.66
C SER A 420 -11.71 -32.36 -26.09
N GLU A 421 -12.47 -33.26 -26.72
CA GLU A 421 -13.00 -32.98 -28.06
C GLU A 421 -14.05 -31.85 -28.02
N THR A 422 -14.85 -31.79 -26.97
CA THR A 422 -15.89 -30.78 -26.78
C THR A 422 -15.38 -29.57 -25.99
N THR A 423 -15.69 -28.36 -26.47
CA THR A 423 -15.54 -27.11 -25.71
C THR A 423 -16.78 -26.91 -24.85
N ALA A 424 -16.62 -26.52 -23.59
CA ALA A 424 -17.77 -26.21 -22.74
C ALA A 424 -18.58 -25.04 -23.33
N PRO A 425 -19.92 -24.98 -23.16
CA PRO A 425 -20.75 -23.98 -23.84
C PRO A 425 -20.36 -22.52 -23.55
N ASP A 426 -19.99 -22.23 -22.30
CA ASP A 426 -19.49 -20.93 -21.85
C ASP A 426 -18.18 -20.54 -22.57
N ALA A 427 -17.23 -21.47 -22.65
CA ALA A 427 -15.98 -21.26 -23.36
C ALA A 427 -16.18 -21.12 -24.88
N ALA A 428 -17.10 -21.89 -25.47
CA ALA A 428 -17.41 -21.79 -26.89
C ALA A 428 -18.01 -20.42 -27.24
N LEU A 429 -18.92 -19.90 -26.40
CA LEU A 429 -19.49 -18.56 -26.55
C LEU A 429 -18.43 -17.46 -26.46
N ALA A 430 -17.51 -17.57 -25.48
CA ALA A 430 -16.43 -16.60 -25.32
C ALA A 430 -15.47 -16.60 -26.53
N LEU A 431 -15.04 -17.78 -26.99
CA LEU A 431 -14.18 -17.90 -28.17
C LEU A 431 -14.86 -17.39 -29.44
N GLU A 432 -16.17 -17.62 -29.59
CA GLU A 432 -16.94 -17.09 -30.71
C GLU A 432 -17.08 -15.57 -30.65
N HIS A 433 -17.27 -15.00 -29.47
CA HIS A 433 -17.27 -13.55 -29.28
C HIS A 433 -15.91 -12.93 -29.69
N LEU A 434 -14.79 -13.60 -29.40
CA LEU A 434 -13.47 -13.15 -29.89
C LEU A 434 -13.38 -13.20 -31.42
N ARG A 435 -13.92 -14.24 -32.07
CA ARG A 435 -13.96 -14.33 -33.54
C ARG A 435 -14.78 -13.21 -34.16
N GLN A 436 -15.95 -12.91 -33.60
CA GLN A 436 -16.81 -11.81 -34.05
C GLN A 436 -16.12 -10.43 -33.94
N ASN A 437 -15.20 -10.28 -32.98
CA ASN A 437 -14.38 -9.08 -32.81
C ASN A 437 -13.11 -9.08 -33.68
N GLY A 438 -13.04 -9.93 -34.71
CA GLY A 438 -11.96 -9.93 -35.71
C GLY A 438 -10.68 -10.64 -35.27
N VAL A 439 -10.74 -11.54 -34.28
CA VAL A 439 -9.61 -12.39 -33.87
C VAL A 439 -9.67 -13.73 -34.58
N ALA A 440 -8.58 -14.14 -35.22
CA ALA A 440 -8.43 -15.49 -35.76
C ALA A 440 -8.14 -16.49 -34.63
N VAL A 441 -9.19 -17.14 -34.12
CA VAL A 441 -9.10 -18.14 -33.04
C VAL A 441 -9.12 -19.56 -33.61
N HIS A 442 -7.99 -20.25 -33.50
CA HIS A 442 -7.78 -21.64 -33.91
C HIS A 442 -7.81 -22.55 -32.68
N GLU A 443 -8.75 -23.49 -32.64
CA GLU A 443 -8.84 -24.49 -31.57
C GLU A 443 -8.12 -25.78 -32.00
N PHE A 444 -7.26 -26.30 -31.13
CA PHE A 444 -6.53 -27.54 -31.36
C PHE A 444 -6.82 -28.57 -30.25
N ILE A 445 -7.11 -29.80 -30.65
CA ILE A 445 -7.25 -30.95 -29.75
C ILE A 445 -5.89 -31.65 -29.71
N VAL A 446 -5.14 -31.43 -28.63
CA VAL A 446 -3.76 -31.90 -28.46
C VAL A 446 -3.55 -32.24 -27.00
N ASP A 447 -3.05 -33.44 -26.71
CA ASP A 447 -2.43 -33.73 -25.42
C ASP A 447 -1.01 -33.17 -25.42
N VAL A 448 -0.77 -32.14 -24.60
CA VAL A 448 0.54 -31.49 -24.52
C VAL A 448 1.62 -32.43 -23.97
N ALA A 449 1.25 -33.46 -23.21
CA ALA A 449 2.19 -34.46 -22.73
C ALA A 449 2.67 -35.43 -23.84
N ASP A 450 1.98 -35.46 -24.99
CA ASP A 450 2.37 -36.26 -26.16
C ASP A 450 3.29 -35.44 -27.09
N ALA A 451 4.56 -35.84 -27.15
CA ALA A 451 5.60 -35.14 -27.89
C ALA A 451 5.28 -35.04 -29.40
N ASP A 452 4.75 -36.11 -30.00
CA ASP A 452 4.44 -36.14 -31.42
C ASP A 452 3.26 -35.24 -31.78
N GLN A 453 2.25 -35.17 -30.90
CA GLN A 453 1.13 -34.24 -31.08
C GLN A 453 1.58 -32.79 -30.96
N VAL A 454 2.45 -32.44 -30.00
CA VAL A 454 3.00 -31.09 -29.86
C VAL A 454 3.86 -30.71 -31.08
N ALA A 455 4.71 -31.62 -31.55
CA ALA A 455 5.52 -31.38 -32.75
C ALA A 455 4.65 -31.14 -34.00
N ARG A 456 3.56 -31.90 -34.17
CA ARG A 456 2.59 -31.67 -35.25
C ARG A 456 1.87 -30.32 -35.11
N LEU A 457 1.50 -29.94 -33.88
CA LEU A 457 0.86 -28.66 -33.59
C LEU A 457 1.76 -27.49 -33.99
N ILE A 458 3.02 -27.46 -33.54
CA ILE A 458 3.95 -26.37 -33.85
C ILE A 458 4.20 -26.28 -35.35
N ARG A 459 4.48 -27.41 -36.03
CA ARG A 459 4.64 -27.44 -37.50
C ARG A 459 3.40 -26.95 -38.25
N ARG A 460 2.21 -27.26 -37.76
CA ARG A 460 0.96 -26.79 -38.35
C ARG A 460 0.80 -25.28 -38.18
N MET A 461 1.09 -24.75 -36.99
CA MET A 461 1.06 -23.30 -36.74
C MET A 461 2.05 -22.54 -37.63
N GLN A 462 3.29 -23.03 -37.77
CA GLN A 462 4.30 -22.43 -38.67
C GLN A 462 3.82 -22.34 -40.13
N ARG A 463 2.98 -23.28 -40.57
CA ARG A 463 2.43 -23.29 -41.94
C ARG A 463 1.17 -22.45 -42.10
N GLU A 464 0.29 -22.44 -41.11
CA GLU A 464 -1.09 -21.94 -41.24
C GLU A 464 -1.33 -20.60 -40.53
N MET A 465 -0.41 -20.17 -39.67
CA MET A 465 -0.56 -18.98 -38.83
C MET A 465 0.64 -18.05 -38.96
N PRO A 466 0.51 -16.76 -38.59
CA PRO A 466 1.67 -15.87 -38.50
C PRO A 466 2.69 -16.37 -37.46
N PRO A 467 3.94 -15.86 -37.49
CA PRO A 467 5.01 -16.34 -36.61
C PRO A 467 4.60 -16.40 -35.14
N LEU A 468 4.92 -17.51 -34.48
CA LEU A 468 4.66 -17.70 -33.05
C LEU A 468 5.56 -16.76 -32.24
N ARG A 469 4.96 -15.92 -31.42
CA ARG A 469 5.70 -14.96 -30.57
C ARG A 469 5.43 -15.12 -29.08
N GLY A 470 4.41 -15.86 -28.68
CA GLY A 470 4.19 -16.07 -27.26
C GLY A 470 3.51 -17.39 -26.96
N ILE A 471 3.92 -18.00 -25.85
CA ILE A 471 3.33 -19.22 -25.30
C ILE A 471 2.93 -18.97 -23.86
N ILE A 472 1.70 -19.34 -23.50
CA ILE A 472 1.25 -19.44 -22.12
C ILE A 472 0.77 -20.86 -21.86
N HIS A 473 1.48 -21.56 -20.97
CA HIS A 473 1.18 -22.93 -20.59
C HIS A 473 0.31 -22.97 -19.32
N CYS A 474 -1.00 -23.12 -19.49
CA CYS A 474 -1.98 -23.19 -18.40
C CYS A 474 -2.53 -24.61 -18.16
N ALA A 475 -2.10 -25.60 -18.95
CA ALA A 475 -2.57 -26.97 -18.82
C ALA A 475 -2.22 -27.54 -17.43
N ALA A 476 -3.23 -28.04 -16.72
CA ALA A 476 -3.07 -28.62 -15.40
C ALA A 476 -4.15 -29.66 -15.12
N VAL A 477 -3.76 -30.67 -14.35
CA VAL A 477 -4.65 -31.63 -13.69
C VAL A 477 -4.35 -31.54 -12.19
N ILE A 478 -5.39 -31.54 -11.37
CA ILE A 478 -5.28 -31.47 -9.91
C ILE A 478 -5.98 -32.70 -9.35
N GLN A 479 -5.26 -33.51 -8.59
CA GLN A 479 -5.77 -34.68 -7.87
C GLN A 479 -5.13 -34.71 -6.50
N ASP A 480 -5.81 -34.12 -5.51
CA ASP A 480 -5.31 -34.03 -4.15
C ASP A 480 -5.37 -35.41 -3.49
N SER A 481 -4.25 -35.86 -2.94
CA SER A 481 -4.15 -37.08 -2.14
C SER A 481 -3.04 -36.94 -1.11
N ARG A 482 -3.27 -37.39 0.12
CA ARG A 482 -2.19 -37.48 1.11
C ARG A 482 -1.11 -38.45 0.62
N LEU A 483 0.15 -38.19 0.97
CA LEU A 483 1.29 -38.99 0.48
C LEU A 483 1.10 -40.49 0.71
N VAL A 484 0.57 -40.89 1.87
CA VAL A 484 0.28 -42.30 2.23
C VAL A 484 -0.75 -42.98 1.33
N ASN A 485 -1.62 -42.20 0.69
CA ASN A 485 -2.70 -42.68 -0.19
C ASN A 485 -2.45 -42.30 -1.66
N MET A 486 -1.28 -41.73 -1.96
CA MET A 486 -0.96 -41.26 -3.30
C MET A 486 -0.46 -42.43 -4.14
N THR A 487 -1.26 -42.84 -5.12
CA THR A 487 -0.87 -43.90 -6.05
C THR A 487 0.08 -43.36 -7.11
N GLU A 488 0.93 -44.23 -7.66
CA GLU A 488 1.83 -43.91 -8.78
C GLU A 488 1.05 -43.32 -9.97
N ALA A 489 -0.10 -43.90 -10.32
CA ALA A 489 -0.96 -43.40 -11.39
C ALA A 489 -1.46 -41.96 -11.14
N ASN A 490 -1.97 -41.66 -9.94
CA ASN A 490 -2.40 -40.31 -9.57
C ASN A 490 -1.22 -39.32 -9.62
N PHE A 491 -0.05 -39.74 -9.11
CA PHE A 491 1.15 -38.94 -9.16
C PHE A 491 1.51 -38.55 -10.61
N HIS A 492 1.60 -39.54 -11.51
CA HIS A 492 1.93 -39.30 -12.91
C HIS A 492 0.88 -38.46 -13.63
N ASP A 493 -0.42 -38.68 -13.38
CA ASP A 493 -1.51 -37.92 -14.03
C ASP A 493 -1.41 -36.41 -13.75
N VAL A 494 -0.98 -36.03 -12.54
CA VAL A 494 -0.79 -34.62 -12.16
C VAL A 494 0.49 -34.03 -12.76
N LEU A 495 1.58 -34.82 -12.79
CA LEU A 495 2.87 -34.36 -13.30
C LEU A 495 2.88 -34.18 -14.82
N ARG A 496 2.34 -35.14 -15.58
CA ARG A 496 2.41 -35.20 -17.05
C ARG A 496 2.08 -33.90 -17.76
N PRO A 497 0.90 -33.25 -17.55
CA PRO A 497 0.54 -32.07 -18.33
C PRO A 497 1.45 -30.87 -18.09
N LYS A 498 2.01 -30.72 -16.87
CA LYS A 498 2.92 -29.63 -16.52
C LYS A 498 4.36 -29.93 -16.94
N ILE A 499 4.89 -31.09 -16.55
CA ILE A 499 6.28 -31.45 -16.80
C ILE A 499 6.50 -31.77 -18.27
N ALA A 500 5.92 -32.88 -18.75
CA ALA A 500 6.11 -33.30 -20.14
C ALA A 500 5.54 -32.26 -21.10
N GLY A 501 4.40 -31.65 -20.76
CA GLY A 501 3.80 -30.59 -21.57
C GLY A 501 4.70 -29.37 -21.77
N ALA A 502 5.26 -28.82 -20.69
CA ALA A 502 6.16 -27.68 -20.81
C ALA A 502 7.49 -28.05 -21.48
N TRP A 503 8.02 -29.25 -21.22
CA TRP A 503 9.24 -29.75 -21.85
C TRP A 503 9.09 -29.94 -23.35
N ASN A 504 7.98 -30.54 -23.81
CA ASN A 504 7.69 -30.72 -25.23
C ASN A 504 7.57 -29.36 -25.94
N LEU A 505 6.84 -28.41 -25.35
CA LEU A 505 6.77 -27.05 -25.88
C LEU A 505 8.14 -26.37 -25.92
N HIS A 506 8.97 -26.55 -24.88
CA HIS A 506 10.31 -26.01 -24.85
C HIS A 506 11.17 -26.55 -26.01
N LYS A 507 11.19 -27.87 -26.20
CA LYS A 507 11.95 -28.53 -27.27
C LYS A 507 11.53 -28.08 -28.66
N GLU A 508 10.22 -28.03 -28.93
CA GLU A 508 9.68 -27.68 -30.25
C GLU A 508 9.77 -26.18 -30.56
N THR A 509 10.18 -25.33 -29.60
CA THR A 509 10.25 -23.87 -29.78
C THR A 509 11.62 -23.28 -29.44
N LEU A 510 12.69 -24.10 -29.49
CA LEU A 510 14.07 -23.63 -29.31
C LEU A 510 14.48 -22.61 -30.38
N ASP A 511 14.06 -22.81 -31.62
CA ASP A 511 14.39 -21.96 -32.77
C ASP A 511 13.38 -20.82 -33.01
N GLU A 512 12.30 -20.78 -32.23
CA GLU A 512 11.26 -19.74 -32.35
C GLU A 512 11.69 -18.46 -31.63
N LYS A 513 11.51 -17.31 -32.30
CA LYS A 513 11.82 -15.99 -31.72
C LYS A 513 10.69 -15.50 -30.83
N LEU A 514 10.45 -16.18 -29.73
CA LEU A 514 9.41 -15.81 -28.76
C LEU A 514 9.75 -14.48 -28.06
N ASP A 515 8.72 -13.68 -27.82
CA ASP A 515 8.76 -12.50 -26.94
C ASP A 515 8.57 -12.95 -25.48
N PHE A 516 7.75 -13.98 -25.23
CA PHE A 516 7.55 -14.57 -23.90
C PHE A 516 7.21 -16.07 -23.96
N PHE A 517 7.62 -16.79 -22.91
CA PHE A 517 7.22 -18.17 -22.64
C PHE A 517 6.83 -18.25 -21.17
N VAL A 518 5.53 -18.29 -20.90
CA VAL A 518 4.96 -18.22 -19.55
C VAL A 518 4.41 -19.59 -19.15
N MET A 519 4.69 -20.02 -17.93
CA MET A 519 4.20 -21.27 -17.34
C MET A 519 3.45 -20.96 -16.05
N TYR A 520 2.22 -21.46 -15.92
CA TYR A 520 1.44 -21.25 -14.70
C TYR A 520 1.84 -22.29 -13.65
N SER A 521 2.55 -21.80 -12.63
CA SER A 521 2.86 -22.47 -11.37
C SER A 521 1.76 -22.16 -10.34
N SER A 522 1.98 -22.47 -9.07
CA SER A 522 1.07 -22.18 -7.96
C SER A 522 1.82 -21.70 -6.73
N ALA A 523 1.24 -20.77 -5.97
CA ALA A 523 1.80 -20.27 -4.71
C ALA A 523 2.01 -21.38 -3.66
N THR A 524 1.43 -22.57 -3.86
CA THR A 524 1.68 -23.75 -3.02
C THR A 524 3.14 -24.22 -3.07
N THR A 525 3.94 -23.81 -4.06
CA THR A 525 5.39 -24.07 -4.08
C THR A 525 6.15 -23.32 -2.99
N LEU A 526 5.58 -22.25 -2.42
CA LEU A 526 6.24 -21.48 -1.36
C LEU A 526 6.28 -22.22 -0.03
N PHE A 527 5.13 -22.73 0.42
CA PHE A 527 4.92 -23.28 1.77
C PHE A 527 4.38 -24.72 1.77
N GLY A 528 4.19 -25.33 0.59
CA GLY A 528 3.55 -26.63 0.45
C GLY A 528 2.03 -26.58 0.68
N ASN A 529 1.34 -27.66 0.37
CA ASN A 529 -0.04 -27.85 0.81
C ASN A 529 -0.28 -29.34 1.10
N GLU A 530 -0.97 -29.63 2.20
CA GLU A 530 -1.25 -31.01 2.59
C GLU A 530 -2.09 -31.69 1.51
N GLY A 531 -1.64 -32.87 1.07
CA GLY A 531 -2.32 -33.61 0.01
C GLY A 531 -1.95 -33.18 -1.42
N GLN A 532 -1.06 -32.21 -1.60
CA GLN A 532 -0.69 -31.69 -2.93
C GLN A 532 0.78 -31.93 -3.29
N GLY A 533 1.43 -32.96 -2.74
CA GLY A 533 2.85 -33.25 -3.01
C GLY A 533 3.17 -33.44 -4.49
N ASN A 534 2.32 -34.17 -5.22
CA ASN A 534 2.37 -34.33 -6.68
C ASN A 534 2.25 -32.98 -7.42
N TYR A 535 1.29 -32.15 -7.03
CA TYR A 535 1.03 -30.86 -7.65
C TYR A 535 2.15 -29.85 -7.39
N VAL A 536 2.66 -29.79 -6.16
CA VAL A 536 3.82 -28.96 -5.79
C VAL A 536 5.04 -29.37 -6.59
N ALA A 537 5.35 -30.67 -6.68
CA ALA A 537 6.48 -31.18 -7.47
C ALA A 537 6.36 -30.78 -8.95
N ALA A 538 5.17 -30.94 -9.55
CA ALA A 538 4.92 -30.56 -10.94
C ALA A 538 5.12 -29.06 -11.19
N ASN A 539 4.76 -28.20 -10.24
CA ASN A 539 4.92 -26.75 -10.33
C ASN A 539 6.37 -26.30 -10.11
N MET A 540 7.09 -26.91 -9.16
CA MET A 540 8.52 -26.63 -8.96
C MET A 540 9.36 -26.99 -10.19
N TYR A 541 8.97 -28.02 -10.95
CA TYR A 541 9.61 -28.31 -12.24
C TYR A 541 9.42 -27.15 -13.25
N LEU A 542 8.23 -26.56 -13.34
CA LEU A 542 7.97 -25.42 -14.24
C LEU A 542 8.84 -24.21 -13.86
N GLU A 543 8.99 -23.96 -12.55
CA GLU A 543 9.86 -22.91 -12.02
C GLU A 543 11.32 -23.17 -12.42
N ALA A 544 11.83 -24.38 -12.22
CA ALA A 544 13.18 -24.75 -12.65
C ALA A 544 13.37 -24.67 -14.17
N LEU A 545 12.35 -25.04 -14.97
CA LEU A 545 12.40 -24.93 -16.43
C LEU A 545 12.45 -23.46 -16.89
N ALA A 546 11.81 -22.54 -16.17
CA ALA A 546 11.89 -21.12 -16.48
C ALA A 546 13.32 -20.59 -16.32
N ASP A 547 13.98 -20.95 -15.21
CA ASP A 547 15.39 -20.63 -14.96
C ASP A 547 16.30 -21.25 -16.03
N TYR A 548 16.07 -22.52 -16.37
CA TYR A 548 16.83 -23.22 -17.39
C TYR A 548 16.73 -22.52 -18.75
N ARG A 549 15.52 -22.15 -19.19
CA ARG A 549 15.32 -21.41 -20.45
C ARG A 549 16.04 -20.06 -20.44
N ARG A 550 15.98 -19.34 -19.33
CA ARG A 550 16.70 -18.06 -19.16
C ARG A 550 18.21 -18.25 -19.21
N GLY A 551 18.73 -19.35 -18.65
CA GLY A 551 20.14 -19.73 -18.76
C GLY A 551 20.61 -19.99 -20.20
N LEU A 552 19.70 -20.36 -21.10
CA LEU A 552 19.95 -20.49 -22.54
C LEU A 552 19.76 -19.17 -23.32
N GLY A 553 19.46 -18.06 -22.63
CA GLY A 553 19.13 -16.78 -23.26
C GLY A 553 17.72 -16.73 -23.88
N LEU A 554 16.88 -17.75 -23.65
CA LEU A 554 15.52 -17.82 -24.15
C LEU A 554 14.53 -17.19 -23.15
N PRO A 555 13.39 -16.63 -23.60
CA PRO A 555 12.34 -16.20 -22.69
C PRO A 555 11.83 -17.37 -21.86
N GLY A 556 11.60 -17.14 -20.57
CA GLY A 556 11.05 -18.10 -19.62
C GLY A 556 10.55 -17.39 -18.37
N LEU A 557 9.29 -17.61 -18.00
CA LEU A 557 8.68 -17.07 -16.80
C LEU A 557 7.74 -18.11 -16.19
N ALA A 558 7.98 -18.53 -14.95
CA ALA A 558 7.03 -19.27 -14.16
C ALA A 558 6.29 -18.32 -13.20
N VAL A 559 4.96 -18.37 -13.21
CA VAL A 559 4.12 -17.54 -12.35
C VAL A 559 3.42 -18.43 -11.34
N ALA A 560 3.81 -18.32 -10.07
CA ALA A 560 3.17 -19.02 -8.97
C ALA A 560 1.90 -18.26 -8.56
N TRP A 561 0.76 -18.71 -9.07
CA TRP A 561 -0.52 -18.06 -8.80
C TRP A 561 -1.06 -18.39 -7.41
N GLY A 562 -1.51 -17.36 -6.70
CA GLY A 562 -2.38 -17.48 -5.53
C GLY A 562 -3.77 -18.01 -5.89
N ALA A 563 -4.69 -17.93 -4.93
CA ALA A 563 -6.05 -18.41 -5.13
C ALA A 563 -6.79 -17.56 -6.18
N ILE A 564 -7.03 -18.11 -7.38
CA ILE A 564 -7.81 -17.44 -8.43
C ILE A 564 -9.31 -17.70 -8.18
N GLY A 565 -10.07 -16.62 -8.02
CA GLY A 565 -11.53 -16.64 -7.91
C GLY A 565 -12.24 -16.63 -9.26
N GLU A 566 -13.56 -16.81 -9.24
CA GLU A 566 -14.50 -16.69 -10.38
C GLU A 566 -14.34 -17.73 -11.50
N VAL A 567 -13.13 -18.24 -11.74
CA VAL A 567 -12.83 -19.23 -12.79
C VAL A 567 -11.90 -20.34 -12.27
N GLY A 568 -11.89 -21.48 -12.97
CA GLY A 568 -10.95 -22.58 -12.69
C GLY A 568 -11.35 -23.47 -11.51
N HIS A 569 -10.36 -24.09 -10.86
CA HIS A 569 -10.58 -25.15 -9.86
C HIS A 569 -11.29 -24.66 -8.59
N LEU A 570 -10.95 -23.47 -8.09
CA LEU A 570 -11.53 -22.95 -6.84
C LEU A 570 -12.98 -22.47 -7.02
N ALA A 571 -13.32 -21.90 -8.17
CA ALA A 571 -14.70 -21.55 -8.50
C ALA A 571 -15.62 -22.80 -8.52
N ARG A 572 -15.07 -23.97 -8.85
CA ARG A 572 -15.79 -25.26 -8.83
C ARG A 572 -15.82 -25.92 -7.44
N ASN A 573 -15.09 -25.38 -6.45
CA ASN A 573 -14.95 -25.93 -5.10
C ASN A 573 -15.14 -24.83 -4.02
N PRO A 574 -16.37 -24.33 -3.80
CA PRO A 574 -16.64 -23.17 -2.94
C PRO A 574 -16.27 -23.40 -1.47
N VAL A 575 -16.29 -24.65 -0.99
CA VAL A 575 -15.88 -25.00 0.38
C VAL A 575 -14.39 -24.75 0.61
N VAL A 576 -13.54 -25.10 -0.36
CA VAL A 576 -12.09 -24.87 -0.30
C VAL A 576 -11.79 -23.36 -0.39
N ALA A 577 -12.47 -22.65 -1.28
CA ALA A 577 -12.33 -21.20 -1.42
C ALA A 577 -12.67 -20.45 -0.12
N ARG A 578 -13.76 -20.85 0.55
CA ARG A 578 -14.17 -20.29 1.86
C ARG A 578 -13.14 -20.60 2.94
N MET A 579 -12.64 -21.83 3.00
CA MET A 579 -11.62 -22.25 3.97
C MET A 579 -10.32 -21.44 3.85
N LEU A 580 -9.83 -21.23 2.62
CA LEU A 580 -8.63 -20.42 2.35
C LEU A 580 -8.83 -18.95 2.76
N GLY A 581 -10.01 -18.37 2.48
CA GLY A 581 -10.33 -16.98 2.79
C GLY A 581 -10.54 -16.71 4.28
N GLU A 582 -11.39 -17.50 4.94
CA GLU A 582 -11.79 -17.28 6.33
C GLU A 582 -10.68 -17.68 7.32
N ARG A 583 -9.97 -18.79 7.07
CA ARG A 583 -8.99 -19.34 8.03
C ARG A 583 -7.55 -18.88 7.80
N LEU A 584 -7.10 -18.82 6.55
CA LEU A 584 -5.70 -18.54 6.21
C LEU A 584 -5.47 -17.12 5.70
N GLY A 585 -6.54 -16.34 5.51
CA GLY A 585 -6.46 -14.97 5.01
C GLY A 585 -5.93 -14.87 3.58
N VAL A 586 -6.09 -15.92 2.79
CA VAL A 586 -5.76 -15.92 1.37
C VAL A 586 -6.93 -15.31 0.61
N LYS A 587 -6.74 -14.12 0.01
CA LYS A 587 -7.79 -13.48 -0.78
C LYS A 587 -7.86 -14.10 -2.17
N LEU A 588 -9.09 -14.28 -2.65
CA LEU A 588 -9.35 -14.71 -4.02
C LEU A 588 -9.04 -13.56 -4.98
N LEU A 589 -8.16 -13.81 -5.93
CA LEU A 589 -7.82 -12.88 -6.99
C LEU A 589 -8.84 -12.99 -8.13
N ALA A 590 -9.45 -11.86 -8.49
CA ALA A 590 -10.22 -11.79 -9.73
C ALA A 590 -9.29 -11.94 -10.96
N PRO A 591 -9.73 -12.58 -12.06
CA PRO A 591 -8.86 -12.89 -13.19
C PRO A 591 -8.26 -11.66 -13.88
N ALA A 592 -9.03 -10.59 -14.07
CA ALA A 592 -8.55 -9.39 -14.76
C ALA A 592 -7.42 -8.67 -14.00
N PRO A 593 -7.57 -8.30 -12.71
CA PRO A 593 -6.47 -7.74 -11.92
C PRO A 593 -5.25 -8.67 -11.80
N ALA A 594 -5.47 -9.99 -11.75
CA ALA A 594 -4.38 -10.97 -11.74
C ALA A 594 -3.56 -10.91 -13.05
N LEU A 595 -4.24 -10.86 -14.20
CA LEU A 595 -3.60 -10.78 -15.52
C LEU A 595 -2.94 -9.42 -15.79
N ASP A 596 -3.40 -8.33 -15.17
CA ASP A 596 -2.69 -7.05 -15.20
C ASP A 596 -1.36 -7.12 -14.42
N ARG A 597 -1.28 -7.93 -13.36
CA ARG A 597 0.00 -8.23 -12.70
C ARG A 597 0.90 -9.15 -13.53
N LEU A 598 0.32 -10.04 -14.35
CA LEU A 598 1.10 -10.87 -15.30
C LEU A 598 1.84 -10.01 -16.33
N GLU A 599 1.22 -8.95 -16.83
CA GLU A 599 1.87 -7.97 -17.71
C GLU A 599 3.18 -7.46 -17.11
N GLN A 600 3.12 -7.02 -15.86
CA GLN A 600 4.30 -6.50 -15.15
C GLN A 600 5.37 -7.58 -14.98
N ALA A 601 4.98 -8.82 -14.67
CA ALA A 601 5.90 -9.94 -14.55
C ALA A 601 6.62 -10.24 -15.88
N ILE A 602 5.90 -10.25 -17.01
CA ILE A 602 6.49 -10.45 -18.33
C ILE A 602 7.52 -9.36 -18.63
N LEU A 603 7.15 -8.10 -18.41
CA LEU A 603 8.00 -6.94 -18.71
C LEU A 603 9.21 -6.81 -17.78
N SER A 604 9.13 -7.37 -16.57
CA SER A 604 10.21 -7.30 -15.58
C SER A 604 11.45 -8.13 -15.93
N GLY A 605 11.32 -9.11 -16.84
CA GLY A 605 12.41 -10.01 -17.21
C GLY A 605 12.76 -11.09 -16.18
N VAL A 606 12.04 -11.18 -15.06
CA VAL A 606 12.26 -12.26 -14.07
C VAL A 606 11.96 -13.64 -14.66
N SER A 607 12.57 -14.67 -14.07
CA SER A 607 12.32 -16.08 -14.40
C SER A 607 11.20 -16.69 -13.57
N GLN A 608 11.00 -16.22 -12.33
CA GLN A 608 10.01 -16.74 -11.38
C GLN A 608 9.40 -15.60 -10.58
N ILE A 609 8.09 -15.65 -10.35
CA ILE A 609 7.40 -14.72 -9.45
C ILE A 609 6.13 -15.33 -8.86
N THR A 610 5.85 -15.04 -7.59
CA THR A 610 4.58 -15.40 -6.96
C THR A 610 3.63 -14.21 -6.98
N LEU A 611 2.44 -14.42 -7.55
CA LEU A 611 1.36 -13.44 -7.57
C LEU A 611 0.21 -13.94 -6.69
N ALA A 612 0.23 -13.57 -5.41
CA ALA A 612 -0.75 -13.99 -4.41
C ALA A 612 -1.09 -12.85 -3.45
N GLU A 613 -2.34 -12.81 -2.97
CA GLU A 613 -2.77 -11.93 -1.89
C GLU A 613 -2.85 -12.72 -0.58
N LEU A 614 -1.80 -12.58 0.22
CA LEU A 614 -1.56 -13.34 1.43
C LEU A 614 -1.57 -12.43 2.65
N SER A 615 -2.21 -12.88 3.74
CA SER A 615 -2.08 -12.25 5.05
C SER A 615 -0.96 -12.92 5.83
N TRP A 616 0.22 -12.32 5.85
CA TRP A 616 1.37 -12.87 6.59
C TRP A 616 1.10 -13.09 8.08
N PRO A 617 0.43 -12.18 8.82
CA PRO A 617 0.08 -12.43 10.21
C PRO A 617 -0.81 -13.66 10.39
N ARG A 618 -1.76 -13.92 9.48
CA ARG A 618 -2.62 -15.11 9.54
C ARG A 618 -1.90 -16.37 9.08
N LEU A 619 -1.00 -16.27 8.11
CA LEU A 619 -0.19 -17.42 7.67
C LEU A 619 0.86 -17.81 8.71
N ALA A 620 1.35 -16.87 9.52
CA ALA A 620 2.28 -17.12 10.60
C ALA A 620 1.70 -18.01 11.73
N ILE A 621 0.40 -18.31 11.73
CA ILE A 621 -0.19 -19.33 12.63
C ILE A 621 0.21 -20.75 12.23
N LEU A 622 0.57 -20.97 10.96
CA LEU A 622 0.94 -22.29 10.46
C LEU A 622 2.38 -22.61 10.91
N PRO A 623 2.61 -23.74 11.61
CA PRO A 623 3.94 -24.06 12.14
C PRO A 623 5.06 -24.08 11.08
N VAL A 624 4.72 -24.53 9.86
CA VAL A 624 5.63 -24.57 8.70
C VAL A 624 6.06 -23.19 8.20
N ILE A 625 5.27 -22.15 8.50
CA ILE A 625 5.59 -20.75 8.16
C ILE A 625 6.21 -20.03 9.36
N ALA A 626 5.67 -20.27 10.56
CA ALA A 626 6.09 -19.60 11.79
C ALA A 626 7.56 -19.86 12.16
N LYS A 627 8.04 -21.08 11.90
CA LYS A 627 9.37 -21.54 12.33
C LYS A 627 10.41 -21.52 11.21
N ALA A 628 9.99 -21.52 9.94
CA ALA A 628 10.91 -21.65 8.82
C ALA A 628 11.64 -20.32 8.54
N PRO A 629 12.99 -20.28 8.58
CA PRO A 629 13.77 -19.05 8.34
C PRO A 629 13.52 -18.41 6.98
N LYS A 630 13.07 -19.19 5.98
CA LYS A 630 12.68 -18.74 4.63
C LYS A 630 11.68 -17.59 4.64
N PHE A 631 10.80 -17.47 5.64
CA PHE A 631 9.76 -16.43 5.72
C PHE A 631 10.09 -15.25 6.66
N SER A 632 11.28 -15.24 7.27
CA SER A 632 11.70 -14.20 8.24
C SER A 632 11.46 -12.77 7.74
N LEU A 633 11.96 -12.45 6.54
CA LEU A 633 11.92 -11.09 5.98
C LEU A 633 10.50 -10.56 5.69
N VAL A 634 9.58 -11.44 5.27
CA VAL A 634 8.19 -11.04 5.00
C VAL A 634 7.35 -10.92 6.27
N ARG A 635 7.74 -11.64 7.33
CA ARG A 635 7.11 -11.54 8.65
C ARG A 635 7.51 -10.24 9.36
N GLU A 636 8.81 -9.94 9.43
CA GLU A 636 9.32 -8.71 10.06
C GLU A 636 8.68 -7.45 9.45
N ALA A 637 8.61 -7.38 8.11
CA ALA A 637 7.96 -6.29 7.41
C ALA A 637 6.45 -6.16 7.68
N SER A 638 5.79 -7.23 8.15
CA SER A 638 4.37 -7.24 8.49
C SER A 638 4.12 -6.83 9.94
N ASP A 639 5.04 -7.18 10.86
CA ASP A 639 4.96 -6.83 12.27
C ASP A 639 5.20 -5.33 12.50
N ASP A 640 6.11 -4.72 11.73
CA ASP A 640 6.33 -3.26 11.74
C ASP A 640 5.06 -2.48 11.30
N ALA A 641 4.38 -2.96 10.26
CA ALA A 641 3.14 -2.36 9.77
C ALA A 641 1.95 -2.56 10.72
N ALA A 642 1.91 -3.67 11.48
CA ALA A 642 0.87 -3.95 12.47
C ALA A 642 1.05 -3.10 13.74
N ASN A 643 2.28 -2.92 14.22
CA ASN A 643 2.60 -2.07 15.38
C ASN A 643 2.32 -0.57 15.12
N GLU A 644 2.45 -0.10 13.88
CA GLU A 644 2.14 1.29 13.50
C GLU A 644 0.64 1.64 13.47
N ALA A 645 -0.24 0.65 13.26
CA ALA A 645 -1.69 0.87 13.16
C ALA A 645 -2.44 0.68 14.49
N THR A 646 -1.79 0.09 15.50
CA THR A 646 -2.45 -0.41 16.71
C THR A 646 -2.11 0.41 17.96
N GLY A 647 -0.91 0.99 18.07
CA GLY A 647 -0.38 1.56 19.32
C GLY A 647 -1.22 2.63 20.06
N GLU A 648 -2.18 3.31 19.42
CA GLU A 648 -2.97 4.37 20.07
C GLU A 648 -4.25 3.87 20.77
N ASP A 649 -4.96 2.85 20.25
CA ASP A 649 -6.22 2.34 20.83
C ASP A 649 -5.98 1.47 22.09
N PHE A 650 -4.85 0.75 22.17
CA PHE A 650 -4.59 -0.22 23.25
C PHE A 650 -4.15 0.42 24.56
N GLU A 651 -3.34 1.48 24.51
CA GLU A 651 -2.98 2.23 25.72
C GLU A 651 -4.19 2.99 26.29
N GLU A 652 -5.11 3.43 25.43
CA GLU A 652 -6.32 4.16 25.85
C GLU A 652 -7.33 3.24 26.56
N LEU A 653 -7.61 2.03 26.05
CA LEU A 653 -8.50 1.07 26.71
C LEU A 653 -7.90 0.52 28.02
N ARG A 654 -6.60 0.20 28.01
CA ARG A 654 -5.88 -0.26 29.22
C ARG A 654 -5.81 0.85 30.26
N GLY A 655 -5.55 2.09 29.83
CA GLY A 655 -5.55 3.29 30.67
C GLY A 655 -6.94 3.64 31.22
N HIS A 656 -8.01 3.36 30.48
CA HIS A 656 -9.39 3.54 30.92
C HIS A 656 -9.78 2.51 32.00
N LEU A 657 -9.53 1.22 31.76
CA LEU A 657 -9.79 0.15 32.73
C LEU A 657 -9.00 0.34 34.03
N ALA A 658 -7.78 0.87 33.97
CA ALA A 658 -6.94 1.14 35.14
C ALA A 658 -7.41 2.36 35.98
N ARG A 659 -8.20 3.27 35.41
CA ARG A 659 -8.70 4.49 36.08
C ARG A 659 -10.07 4.32 36.73
N LEU A 660 -10.81 3.28 36.37
CA LEU A 660 -12.11 2.98 36.95
C LEU A 660 -11.99 2.26 38.31
N PRO A 661 -12.90 2.51 39.26
CA PRO A 661 -13.06 1.66 40.44
C PRO A 661 -13.26 0.19 40.01
N ARG A 662 -12.70 -0.75 40.77
CA ARG A 662 -12.67 -2.18 40.39
C ARG A 662 -14.04 -2.75 39.99
N GLU A 663 -15.09 -2.39 40.70
CA GLU A 663 -16.46 -2.85 40.38
C GLU A 663 -16.98 -2.26 39.06
N GLU A 664 -16.66 -1.00 38.76
CA GLU A 664 -17.03 -0.35 37.49
C GLU A 664 -16.19 -0.88 36.31
N ALA A 665 -14.91 -1.17 36.54
CA ALA A 665 -14.02 -1.79 35.54
C ALA A 665 -14.51 -3.21 35.16
N ILE A 666 -14.94 -4.00 36.15
CA ILE A 666 -15.51 -5.34 35.92
C ILE A 666 -16.81 -5.22 35.13
N SER A 667 -17.73 -4.32 35.52
CA SER A 667 -18.99 -4.14 34.82
C SER A 667 -18.80 -3.67 33.37
N PHE A 668 -17.83 -2.80 33.11
CA PHE A 668 -17.48 -2.37 31.76
C PHE A 668 -16.89 -3.53 30.93
N ALA A 669 -15.98 -4.32 31.50
CA ALA A 669 -15.40 -5.50 30.85
C ALA A 669 -16.46 -6.58 30.56
N GLU A 670 -17.44 -6.76 31.44
CA GLU A 670 -18.58 -7.66 31.24
C GLU A 670 -19.44 -7.23 30.05
N GLN A 671 -19.83 -5.95 29.97
CA GLN A 671 -20.64 -5.44 28.86
C GLN A 671 -19.94 -5.59 27.51
N LEU A 672 -18.62 -5.37 27.50
CA LEU A 672 -17.78 -5.58 26.33
C LEU A 672 -17.79 -7.06 25.93
N LEU A 673 -17.49 -7.96 26.87
CA LEU A 673 -17.47 -9.41 26.63
C LEU A 673 -18.82 -9.96 26.17
N ILE A 674 -19.94 -9.51 26.75
CA ILE A 674 -21.30 -9.91 26.34
C ILE A 674 -21.54 -9.58 24.87
N LYS A 675 -21.08 -8.40 24.42
CA LYS A 675 -21.19 -8.00 23.01
C LYS A 675 -20.38 -8.90 22.07
N HIS A 676 -19.19 -9.33 22.49
CA HIS A 676 -18.32 -10.21 21.70
C HIS A 676 -18.83 -11.64 21.65
N VAL A 677 -19.17 -12.21 22.81
CA VAL A 677 -19.74 -13.56 22.91
C VAL A 677 -21.05 -13.65 22.13
N ALA A 678 -21.91 -12.61 22.19
CA ALA A 678 -23.12 -12.53 21.37
C ALA A 678 -22.83 -12.62 19.87
N GLY A 679 -21.80 -11.89 19.40
CA GLY A 679 -21.38 -11.89 18.00
C GLY A 679 -20.88 -13.26 17.53
N ILE A 680 -20.13 -13.97 18.37
CA ILE A 680 -19.54 -15.28 18.05
C ILE A 680 -20.61 -16.39 18.06
N VAL A 681 -21.51 -16.38 19.04
CA VAL A 681 -22.57 -17.40 19.18
C VAL A 681 -23.78 -17.10 18.27
N GLY A 682 -23.82 -15.93 17.62
CA GLY A 682 -24.92 -15.52 16.74
C GLY A 682 -26.20 -15.12 17.49
N LEU A 683 -26.07 -14.66 18.73
CA LEU A 683 -27.16 -14.21 19.58
C LEU A 683 -27.18 -12.68 19.70
N THR A 684 -28.29 -12.11 20.15
CA THR A 684 -28.33 -10.69 20.53
C THR A 684 -27.80 -10.50 21.96
N PRO A 685 -27.04 -9.43 22.26
CA PRO A 685 -26.47 -9.19 23.59
C PRO A 685 -27.48 -9.25 24.74
N ALA A 686 -28.73 -8.83 24.49
CA ALA A 686 -29.82 -8.87 25.48
C ALA A 686 -30.28 -10.28 25.89
N LYS A 687 -29.82 -11.34 25.20
CA LYS A 687 -30.18 -12.74 25.48
C LYS A 687 -29.11 -13.49 26.28
N LEU A 688 -28.00 -12.85 26.63
CA LEU A 688 -26.90 -13.45 27.39
C LEU A 688 -26.89 -12.93 28.82
N ALA A 689 -26.85 -13.82 29.80
CA ALA A 689 -26.64 -13.48 31.19
C ALA A 689 -25.15 -13.65 31.56
N ALA A 690 -24.61 -12.73 32.36
CA ALA A 690 -23.17 -12.70 32.68
C ALA A 690 -22.68 -13.91 33.50
N ASP A 691 -23.59 -14.56 34.22
CA ASP A 691 -23.37 -15.76 35.04
C ASP A 691 -23.60 -17.07 34.28
N GLN A 692 -24.02 -17.00 33.01
CA GLN A 692 -24.23 -18.18 32.19
C GLN A 692 -22.90 -18.81 31.76
N SER A 693 -22.87 -20.14 31.77
CA SER A 693 -21.69 -20.90 31.35
C SER A 693 -21.46 -20.76 29.84
N LEU A 694 -20.24 -20.41 29.43
CA LEU A 694 -19.84 -20.30 28.02
C LEU A 694 -19.94 -21.66 27.30
N LEU A 695 -19.71 -22.77 28.00
CA LEU A 695 -19.83 -24.13 27.46
C LEU A 695 -21.30 -24.53 27.25
N ASP A 696 -22.20 -24.10 28.14
CA ASP A 696 -23.64 -24.39 28.03
C ASP A 696 -24.31 -23.58 26.90
N LEU A 697 -23.64 -22.53 26.42
CA LEU A 697 -24.01 -21.74 25.23
C LEU A 697 -23.54 -22.39 23.92
N GLY A 698 -22.92 -23.57 23.97
CA GLY A 698 -22.44 -24.29 22.80
C GLY A 698 -21.13 -23.76 22.24
N MET A 699 -20.36 -22.96 23.00
CA MET A 699 -19.02 -22.56 22.58
C MET A 699 -18.10 -23.77 22.59
N ASP A 700 -17.67 -24.19 21.41
CA ASP A 700 -16.68 -25.25 21.25
C ASP A 700 -15.25 -24.71 21.42
N SER A 701 -14.27 -25.61 21.41
CA SER A 701 -12.85 -25.26 21.56
C SER A 701 -12.33 -24.30 20.48
N LEU A 702 -13.04 -24.15 19.35
CA LEU A 702 -12.66 -23.24 18.25
C LEU A 702 -13.24 -21.83 18.47
N MET A 703 -14.47 -21.73 18.97
CA MET A 703 -15.09 -20.45 19.37
C MET A 703 -14.37 -19.79 20.55
N LEU A 704 -13.81 -20.58 21.47
CA LEU A 704 -12.98 -20.07 22.57
C LEU A 704 -11.67 -19.44 22.06
N VAL A 705 -11.08 -19.98 20.99
CA VAL A 705 -9.90 -19.41 20.33
C VAL A 705 -10.27 -18.13 19.55
N GLU A 706 -11.44 -18.08 18.93
CA GLU A 706 -11.93 -16.84 18.28
C GLU A 706 -12.16 -15.72 19.30
N LEU A 707 -12.75 -16.05 20.47
CA LEU A 707 -12.89 -15.12 21.58
C LEU A 707 -11.52 -14.65 22.10
N GLN A 708 -10.55 -15.57 22.23
CA GLN A 708 -9.17 -15.25 22.60
C GLN A 708 -8.55 -14.22 21.64
N MET A 709 -8.66 -14.46 20.32
CA MET A 709 -8.10 -13.57 19.31
C MET A 709 -8.80 -12.21 19.27
N GLN A 710 -10.12 -12.15 19.46
CA GLN A 710 -10.83 -10.88 19.53
C GLN A 710 -10.44 -10.08 20.78
N LEU A 711 -10.28 -10.76 21.92
CA LEU A 711 -9.84 -10.12 23.16
C LEU A 711 -8.41 -9.62 23.06
N GLU A 712 -7.48 -10.41 22.52
CA GLU A 712 -6.10 -9.99 22.29
C GLU A 712 -6.04 -8.80 21.32
N LYS A 713 -6.79 -8.87 20.22
CA LYS A 713 -6.89 -7.81 19.21
C LYS A 713 -7.52 -6.51 19.71
N GLN A 714 -8.29 -6.51 20.81
CA GLN A 714 -8.98 -5.30 21.28
C GLN A 714 -8.48 -4.80 22.63
N SER A 715 -7.93 -5.68 23.47
CA SER A 715 -7.44 -5.33 24.81
C SER A 715 -5.93 -5.48 24.98
N GLY A 716 -5.24 -6.13 24.04
CA GLY A 716 -3.81 -6.42 24.15
C GLY A 716 -3.46 -7.34 25.34
N ILE A 717 -4.45 -8.07 25.86
CA ILE A 717 -4.29 -9.03 26.97
C ILE A 717 -4.25 -10.43 26.37
N VAL A 718 -3.15 -11.15 26.66
CA VAL A 718 -2.99 -12.55 26.25
C VAL A 718 -3.57 -13.43 27.34
N ILE A 719 -4.76 -13.99 27.09
CA ILE A 719 -5.35 -15.03 27.96
C ILE A 719 -5.12 -16.37 27.25
N SER A 720 -4.59 -17.37 27.94
CA SER A 720 -4.36 -18.68 27.35
C SER A 720 -5.67 -19.47 27.13
N THR A 721 -5.67 -20.40 26.19
CA THR A 721 -6.82 -21.31 25.96
C THR A 721 -7.18 -22.14 27.19
N LEU A 722 -6.17 -22.56 27.98
CA LEU A 722 -6.37 -23.25 29.26
C LEU A 722 -7.09 -22.36 30.28
N GLU A 723 -6.78 -21.07 30.34
CA GLU A 723 -7.44 -20.12 31.23
C GLU A 723 -8.88 -19.81 30.81
N LEU A 724 -9.14 -19.72 29.49
CA LEU A 724 -10.48 -19.53 28.94
C LEU A 724 -11.39 -20.74 29.17
N MET A 725 -10.83 -21.95 29.13
CA MET A 725 -11.56 -23.19 29.44
C MET A 725 -11.89 -23.32 30.93
N ASP A 726 -11.05 -22.76 31.81
CA ASP A 726 -11.22 -22.80 33.26
C ASP A 726 -12.17 -21.68 33.77
N THR A 727 -12.30 -20.58 33.02
CA THR A 727 -13.31 -19.54 33.28
C THR A 727 -14.66 -19.91 32.68
N THR A 728 -15.55 -20.44 33.50
CA THR A 728 -16.83 -20.95 33.00
C THR A 728 -17.81 -19.87 32.56
N THR A 729 -17.72 -18.61 33.02
CA THR A 729 -18.75 -17.57 32.77
C THR A 729 -18.15 -16.23 32.33
N VAL A 730 -18.97 -15.39 31.67
CA VAL A 730 -18.56 -14.04 31.22
C VAL A 730 -18.10 -13.16 32.39
N ALA A 731 -18.80 -13.21 33.52
CA ALA A 731 -18.43 -12.48 34.74
C ALA A 731 -17.05 -12.86 35.28
N LYS A 732 -16.71 -14.15 35.29
CA LYS A 732 -15.39 -14.63 35.72
C LYS A 732 -14.29 -14.19 34.75
N LEU A 733 -14.57 -14.18 33.45
CA LEU A 733 -13.63 -13.73 32.44
C LEU A 733 -13.38 -12.21 32.52
N ALA A 734 -14.43 -11.42 32.75
CA ALA A 734 -14.32 -9.97 32.98
C ALA A 734 -13.47 -9.64 34.21
N GLN A 735 -13.66 -10.38 35.30
CA GLN A 735 -12.86 -10.22 36.51
C GLN A 735 -11.38 -10.52 36.25
N ARG A 736 -11.08 -11.57 35.47
CA ARG A 736 -9.70 -11.90 35.08
C ARG A 736 -9.04 -10.87 34.15
N ILE A 737 -9.81 -10.27 33.25
CA ILE A 737 -9.34 -9.16 32.39
C ILE A 737 -8.90 -7.98 33.27
N VAL A 738 -9.72 -7.60 34.25
CA VAL A 738 -9.38 -6.51 35.19
C VAL A 738 -8.19 -6.88 36.08
N ASP A 739 -8.06 -8.15 36.49
CA ASP A 739 -6.91 -8.64 37.25
C ASP A 739 -5.59 -8.58 36.46
N HIS A 740 -5.61 -8.94 35.17
CA HIS A 740 -4.46 -8.84 34.26
C HIS A 740 -4.04 -7.38 33.98
N VAL A 741 -4.98 -6.44 33.97
CA VAL A 741 -4.67 -5.00 33.85
C VAL A 741 -4.01 -4.47 35.13
N GLY A 742 -4.30 -5.07 36.29
CA GLY A 742 -3.72 -4.71 37.59
C GLY A 742 -2.33 -5.33 37.90
N THR A 743 -1.93 -6.37 37.18
CA THR A 743 -0.64 -7.08 37.37
C THR A 743 0.21 -7.04 36.11
N ALA A 744 0.97 -5.96 35.91
CA ALA A 744 2.10 -6.04 34.98
C ALA A 744 3.14 -7.04 35.52
N PRO A 745 3.59 -8.05 34.75
CA PRO A 745 4.73 -8.86 35.15
C PRO A 745 6.01 -8.04 35.02
N ALA A 746 6.80 -8.00 36.09
CA ALA A 746 8.22 -7.73 35.98
C ALA A 746 8.87 -8.72 35.00
N ILE A 747 9.77 -8.23 34.15
CA ILE A 747 10.60 -9.04 33.26
C ILE A 747 11.29 -10.13 34.09
N ALA A 748 10.93 -11.40 33.88
CA ALA A 748 11.63 -12.55 34.43
C ALA A 748 12.58 -13.13 33.36
N PRO A 749 13.78 -13.63 33.76
CA PRO A 749 14.82 -14.02 32.82
C PRO A 749 14.51 -15.35 32.11
N ALA A 750 15.01 -15.48 30.88
CA ALA A 750 14.89 -16.65 30.04
C ALA A 750 15.34 -17.93 30.75
N LEU A 751 14.46 -18.95 30.77
CA LEU A 751 14.81 -20.32 31.13
C LEU A 751 15.33 -21.04 29.89
N THR A 752 16.64 -21.28 29.84
CA THR A 752 17.30 -22.22 28.95
C THR A 752 16.87 -23.65 29.30
N ALA A 753 16.15 -24.31 28.39
CA ALA A 753 15.90 -25.76 28.46
C ALA A 753 16.89 -26.48 27.53
N THR A 754 17.85 -27.19 28.12
CA THR A 754 18.73 -28.15 27.43
C THR A 754 17.97 -29.46 27.20
N ALA A 755 17.85 -29.90 25.95
CA ALA A 755 17.44 -31.26 25.59
C ALA A 755 18.65 -32.23 25.71
N PRO A 756 18.44 -33.52 26.01
CA PRO A 756 19.53 -34.48 26.18
C PRO A 756 20.23 -34.76 24.84
N ALA A 757 21.56 -34.80 24.88
CA ALA A 757 22.40 -35.13 23.74
C ALA A 757 22.17 -36.59 23.30
N VAL A 758 21.98 -36.78 21.99
CA VAL A 758 22.17 -38.09 21.34
C VAL A 758 23.64 -38.18 20.94
N ASP A 759 24.25 -39.32 21.24
CA ASP A 759 25.66 -39.61 21.01
C ASP A 759 25.99 -39.60 19.49
N PRO A 760 26.95 -38.80 19.00
CA PRO A 760 27.25 -38.67 17.57
C PRO A 760 27.85 -39.92 16.92
N ASP A 761 28.23 -40.95 17.68
CA ASP A 761 28.93 -42.13 17.17
C ASP A 761 27.99 -43.26 16.67
N GLU A 762 26.66 -43.09 16.68
CA GLU A 762 25.70 -44.12 16.22
C GLU A 762 25.21 -43.99 14.76
N LEU A 763 25.73 -43.06 13.97
CA LEU A 763 25.39 -42.95 12.54
C LEU A 763 26.56 -43.37 11.65
N GLU A 764 26.57 -44.66 11.29
CA GLU A 764 27.48 -45.26 10.31
C GLU A 764 27.50 -44.47 8.97
N PRO A 765 28.64 -43.83 8.60
CA PRO A 765 28.78 -42.99 7.41
C PRO A 765 28.49 -43.69 6.08
N SER A 766 28.47 -45.03 6.08
CA SER A 766 28.26 -45.86 4.89
C SER A 766 26.82 -45.85 4.37
N ALA A 767 25.82 -45.67 5.25
CA ALA A 767 24.41 -45.70 4.87
C ALA A 767 23.99 -44.41 4.13
N ALA A 768 24.45 -43.25 4.59
CA ALA A 768 24.15 -41.96 3.96
C ALA A 768 24.79 -41.84 2.57
N ALA A 769 26.03 -42.30 2.40
CA ALA A 769 26.71 -42.32 1.11
C ALA A 769 26.02 -43.25 0.10
N ALA A 770 25.55 -44.42 0.55
CA ALA A 770 24.80 -45.37 -0.28
C ALA A 770 23.43 -44.81 -0.70
N ILE A 771 22.74 -44.07 0.16
CA ILE A 771 21.45 -43.43 -0.16
C ILE A 771 21.66 -42.29 -1.17
N ILE A 772 22.69 -41.45 -0.99
CA ILE A 772 23.02 -40.35 -1.92
C ILE A 772 23.40 -40.90 -3.31
N ALA A 773 24.20 -41.95 -3.37
CA ALA A 773 24.57 -42.59 -4.64
C ALA A 773 23.34 -43.20 -5.34
N ARG A 774 22.42 -43.79 -4.59
CA ARG A 774 21.18 -44.38 -5.10
C ARG A 774 20.17 -43.33 -5.56
N MET A 775 20.07 -42.19 -4.87
CA MET A 775 19.27 -41.04 -5.32
C MET A 775 19.85 -40.39 -6.58
N GLY A 776 21.19 -40.34 -6.71
CA GLY A 776 21.85 -39.86 -7.93
C GLY A 776 21.54 -40.73 -9.15
N GLN A 777 21.61 -42.06 -9.00
CA GLN A 777 21.25 -43.00 -10.08
C GLN A 777 19.76 -42.94 -10.45
N ILE A 778 18.85 -42.83 -9.48
CA ILE A 778 17.41 -42.68 -9.76
C ILE A 778 17.14 -41.38 -10.52
N LEU A 779 17.83 -40.29 -10.19
CA LEU A 779 17.68 -39.01 -10.89
C LEU A 779 18.21 -39.07 -12.33
N GLU A 780 19.34 -39.75 -12.57
CA GLU A 780 19.90 -39.93 -13.92
C GLU A 780 19.04 -40.86 -14.78
N ASP A 781 18.54 -41.96 -14.24
CA ASP A 781 17.65 -42.90 -14.93
C ASP A 781 16.29 -42.26 -15.29
N ASP A 782 15.73 -41.44 -14.40
CA ASP A 782 14.50 -40.69 -14.68
C ASP A 782 14.74 -39.54 -15.66
N LEU A 783 15.87 -38.84 -15.59
CA LEU A 783 16.23 -37.79 -16.56
C LEU A 783 16.47 -38.36 -17.96
N ASP A 784 17.06 -39.54 -18.10
CA ASP A 784 17.28 -40.18 -19.39
C ASP A 784 15.98 -40.77 -19.98
N ARG A 785 15.03 -41.21 -19.13
CA ARG A 785 13.65 -41.50 -19.57
C ARG A 785 12.90 -40.24 -20.03
N VAL A 786 13.10 -39.08 -19.39
CA VAL A 786 12.54 -37.78 -19.84
C VAL A 786 13.17 -37.35 -21.18
N ARG A 787 14.46 -37.60 -21.38
CA ARG A 787 15.17 -37.28 -22.62
C ARG A 787 14.79 -38.18 -23.79
N GLY A 788 14.50 -39.47 -23.53
CA GLY A 788 14.23 -40.49 -24.53
C GLY A 788 12.81 -40.54 -25.11
N GLY A 789 11.84 -39.81 -24.53
CA GLY A 789 10.46 -39.79 -25.05
C GLY A 789 9.65 -41.08 -24.84
N THR A 790 10.22 -42.08 -24.17
CA THR A 790 9.48 -43.24 -23.64
C THR A 790 9.41 -43.16 -22.12
N PHE A 791 8.22 -42.84 -21.61
CA PHE A 791 7.78 -43.10 -20.24
C PHE A 791 6.53 -43.96 -20.26
#